data_AF-A0A833QV46-F1
#
_entry.id   AF-A0A833QV46-F1
#
_cell.length_a   1.000
_cell.length_b   1.000
_cell.length_c   1.000
_cell.angle_alpha   90.00
_cell.angle_beta   90.00
_cell.angle_gamma   90.00
#
_symmetry.space_group_name_H-M   'P 1'
#
loop_
_entity.id
_entity.type
_entity.pdbx_description
1 polymer ?
#
loop_
_entity_poly.entity_id
_entity_poly.type
_entity_poly.pdbx_seq_one_letter_code
_entity_poly.pdbx_strand_id
1 'polypeptide(L)'
;MASPSSSPGGSHDGSKPSTPTTPTTPRARFGSSLPSSPVFHDVFQPRPASYAQAVANSARGPVLSSPRLPLELARTELARADSFESQPTQAIVSFAGSLLEDLENRKGVELPQRVSVLLKKAMQELERRIVSYSEHIRNLQLSLKSREEKYNSRVKVLERLALEPMEDTHGPLSPREKGSSSNSPRARDEEVNRLMKEKEESIMMISKLKEHLDTKKRSYEEKCHALELQQLEIGRLNSEKQYANNMISQLQKDLEDSRRSCEERSRMLDCNMEGMLKLIKEKESEDATILKLNRELEEMKMGSKSGYLELEEKAKGYEKRYLELEERVRGYEKRDMETKGYEKRYLELEERVRGYENRDMETKGYEKRYLELEDRVRGYEKRYMETEETKTSYEKRYLEVQHELEQTKMDFVQKYSELQTTSQEMKGGLERRLKEAQMLLEESRRRSSEMEALVDSKLRNFNHKEYVFQKFVGSQLKSMQELRMSSFSLRQDVIDLQNKFPKQVNSLGQNLKVLIKAADKYHAVLADNRRLHNEVLELKGNIRVYCRIRPFLPGEDRKNTSIGSIGDDGELILANPSKPGKDGNKAFTFNRVFDPATTQEQVFLDIRPLVRSVLDGYNVCIFAYGQTGSGKTYTMTGPNSPTEKDWGVNYRALNDLFNISQERKQVIDYEVGVQMIEIYNEQVRDLLSTDGVQKKYPFHA
;
A
#
# COMPACT_ATOMS: atom_id res chain seq x y z
N MET A 1 39.35 21.04 -3.14
CA MET A 1 39.59 21.78 -4.41
C MET A 1 39.56 20.79 -5.56
N ALA A 2 39.01 21.20 -6.70
CA ALA A 2 39.08 20.57 -8.04
C ALA A 2 38.88 19.03 -8.15
N SER A 3 37.71 18.64 -8.66
CA SER A 3 37.56 17.40 -9.44
C SER A 3 38.17 17.58 -10.84
N PRO A 4 38.73 16.52 -11.46
CA PRO A 4 39.12 16.55 -12.87
C PRO A 4 37.96 16.14 -13.81
N SER A 5 38.09 16.49 -15.08
CA SER A 5 37.15 16.20 -16.16
C SER A 5 37.69 15.17 -17.17
N SER A 6 36.79 14.75 -18.07
CA SER A 6 37.03 14.25 -19.43
C SER A 6 37.66 12.86 -19.68
N SER A 7 36.87 12.07 -20.42
CA SER A 7 37.18 10.92 -21.31
C SER A 7 38.27 11.23 -22.36
N PRO A 8 38.79 10.27 -23.18
CA PRO A 8 38.04 9.76 -24.36
C PRO A 8 38.42 8.36 -24.96
N GLY A 9 37.56 7.84 -25.86
CA GLY A 9 37.88 6.87 -26.94
C GLY A 9 38.19 5.40 -26.56
N GLY A 10 38.02 4.38 -27.41
CA GLY A 10 37.34 4.31 -28.72
C GLY A 10 37.66 3.02 -29.51
N SER A 11 36.72 2.59 -30.38
CA SER A 11 36.89 1.71 -31.58
C SER A 11 36.99 0.17 -31.49
N HIS A 12 36.38 -0.50 -32.50
CA HIS A 12 36.61 -1.86 -33.06
C HIS A 12 36.42 -3.13 -32.17
N ASP A 13 36.03 -4.33 -32.66
CA ASP A 13 35.34 -4.82 -33.88
C ASP A 13 34.94 -6.32 -33.68
N GLY A 14 34.09 -6.90 -34.53
CA GLY A 14 34.25 -8.30 -34.99
C GLY A 14 33.74 -9.53 -34.20
N SER A 15 32.56 -10.03 -34.60
CA SER A 15 32.29 -11.47 -34.95
C SER A 15 32.01 -12.56 -33.86
N LYS A 16 31.40 -13.68 -34.33
CA LYS A 16 30.85 -14.85 -33.58
C LYS A 16 31.74 -16.11 -33.69
N PRO A 17 31.52 -17.12 -32.84
CA PRO A 17 31.36 -18.54 -33.29
C PRO A 17 30.05 -19.16 -32.72
N SER A 18 29.18 -19.90 -33.44
CA SER A 18 29.26 -21.23 -34.10
C SER A 18 29.10 -22.45 -33.16
N THR A 19 28.11 -23.31 -33.45
CA THR A 19 27.76 -24.58 -32.78
C THR A 19 28.71 -25.73 -33.16
N PRO A 20 28.59 -26.94 -32.55
CA PRO A 20 28.06 -28.06 -33.35
C PRO A 20 27.26 -29.20 -32.64
N THR A 21 26.41 -29.87 -33.45
CA THR A 21 26.05 -31.31 -33.49
C THR A 21 25.29 -32.05 -32.37
N THR A 22 24.26 -32.80 -32.81
CA THR A 22 23.48 -33.88 -32.16
C THR A 22 24.12 -35.28 -32.40
N PRO A 23 23.60 -36.40 -31.81
CA PRO A 23 22.62 -37.22 -32.59
C PRO A 23 21.56 -38.05 -31.79
N THR A 24 20.45 -38.35 -32.49
CA THR A 24 19.57 -39.58 -32.47
C THR A 24 18.89 -40.14 -31.19
N THR A 25 17.55 -39.99 -31.13
CA THR A 25 16.43 -41.01 -31.11
C THR A 25 16.65 -42.49 -30.65
N PRO A 26 15.61 -43.27 -30.19
CA PRO A 26 14.14 -43.08 -30.37
C PRO A 26 13.15 -43.43 -29.21
N ARG A 27 12.01 -42.72 -29.21
CA ARG A 27 10.59 -43.18 -29.09
C ARG A 27 10.25 -44.57 -28.51
N ALA A 28 9.41 -44.60 -27.46
CA ALA A 28 8.39 -45.65 -27.23
C ALA A 28 7.14 -45.11 -26.48
N ARG A 29 5.94 -45.59 -26.85
CA ARG A 29 4.65 -45.40 -26.14
C ARG A 29 4.22 -46.75 -25.56
N PHE A 30 3.70 -46.78 -24.33
CA PHE A 30 2.60 -47.62 -23.79
C PHE A 30 2.31 -47.04 -22.37
N GLY A 31 1.13 -47.05 -21.75
CA GLY A 31 -0.15 -47.70 -22.07
C GLY A 31 -0.60 -48.58 -20.89
N SER A 32 -1.83 -48.38 -20.36
CA SER A 32 -2.44 -49.11 -19.22
C SER A 32 -1.75 -48.92 -17.84
N SER A 33 -2.36 -49.14 -16.66
CA SER A 33 -3.76 -49.22 -16.21
C SER A 33 -3.84 -49.14 -14.66
N LEU A 34 -5.02 -48.82 -14.13
CA LEU A 34 -5.45 -49.07 -12.72
C LEU A 34 -5.26 -50.57 -12.33
N PRO A 35 -5.15 -50.98 -11.03
CA PRO A 35 -6.25 -50.82 -10.05
C PRO A 35 -5.98 -50.83 -8.51
N SER A 36 -7.08 -50.57 -7.78
CA SER A 36 -7.53 -51.17 -6.49
C SER A 36 -6.83 -50.94 -5.13
N SER A 37 -7.67 -50.67 -4.13
CA SER A 37 -7.44 -50.62 -2.67
C SER A 37 -7.22 -52.02 -2.04
N PRO A 38 -6.87 -52.10 -0.73
CA PRO A 38 -7.86 -52.14 0.36
C PRO A 38 -7.50 -51.20 1.54
N VAL A 39 -8.44 -50.53 2.21
CA VAL A 39 -9.29 -50.99 3.34
C VAL A 39 -8.50 -51.62 4.50
N PHE A 40 -8.43 -50.90 5.62
CA PHE A 40 -8.41 -51.49 6.97
C PHE A 40 -9.22 -50.62 7.94
N HIS A 41 -9.72 -51.25 9.01
CA HIS A 41 -10.80 -50.77 9.87
C HIS A 41 -10.29 -50.33 11.25
N ASP A 42 -11.24 -49.94 12.12
CA ASP A 42 -11.15 -49.81 13.59
C ASP A 42 -10.63 -48.48 14.17
N VAL A 43 -11.50 -47.66 14.78
CA VAL A 43 -12.14 -47.76 16.13
C VAL A 43 -11.24 -47.14 17.21
N PHE A 44 -11.69 -46.01 17.78
CA PHE A 44 -11.83 -45.80 19.24
C PHE A 44 -12.46 -44.42 19.54
N GLN A 45 -13.61 -44.40 20.21
CA GLN A 45 -13.97 -43.34 21.16
C GLN A 45 -13.88 -43.96 22.57
N PRO A 46 -13.61 -43.14 23.61
CA PRO A 46 -14.75 -42.69 24.43
C PRO A 46 -14.66 -41.25 24.96
N ARG A 47 -15.84 -40.72 25.29
CA ARG A 47 -16.12 -39.57 26.19
C ARG A 47 -16.50 -40.14 27.59
N PRO A 48 -16.99 -39.34 28.58
CA PRO A 48 -16.52 -38.05 29.14
C PRO A 48 -16.43 -38.08 30.69
N ALA A 49 -15.95 -36.99 31.34
CA ALA A 49 -16.32 -36.65 32.73
C ALA A 49 -16.15 -35.15 33.04
N SER A 50 -16.82 -34.64 34.08
CA SER A 50 -16.98 -33.21 34.43
C SER A 50 -16.84 -32.96 35.96
N TYR A 51 -17.09 -31.71 36.40
CA TYR A 51 -16.98 -31.15 37.79
C TYR A 51 -15.56 -30.81 38.28
N ALA A 52 -15.28 -29.73 39.03
CA ALA A 52 -16.03 -28.53 39.47
C ALA A 52 -15.00 -27.37 39.63
N GLN A 53 -15.26 -26.08 39.32
CA GLN A 53 -15.95 -25.05 40.15
C GLN A 53 -15.46 -24.95 41.62
N ALA A 54 -15.18 -23.76 42.21
CA ALA A 54 -15.25 -22.36 41.72
C ALA A 54 -14.59 -21.36 42.72
N VAL A 55 -14.79 -20.03 42.46
CA VAL A 55 -14.58 -18.84 43.34
C VAL A 55 -13.10 -18.36 43.37
N ALA A 56 -12.70 -17.08 43.23
CA ALA A 56 -13.31 -15.75 42.94
C ALA A 56 -12.17 -14.74 42.58
N ASN A 57 -12.32 -13.47 42.13
CA ASN A 57 -13.44 -12.64 41.63
C ASN A 57 -12.90 -11.41 40.82
N SER A 58 -13.83 -10.67 40.19
CA SER A 58 -13.69 -9.32 39.58
C SER A 58 -13.15 -9.30 38.13
N ALA A 59 -13.83 -8.69 37.13
CA ALA A 59 -15.02 -7.83 37.15
C ALA A 59 -16.04 -8.18 36.05
N ARG A 60 -17.33 -7.83 36.25
CA ARG A 60 -18.42 -8.01 35.29
C ARG A 60 -18.94 -6.67 34.73
N GLY A 61 -19.23 -6.67 33.42
CA GLY A 61 -20.50 -6.21 32.84
C GLY A 61 -20.61 -4.72 32.43
N PRO A 62 -21.71 -4.32 31.77
CA PRO A 62 -22.85 -5.13 31.28
C PRO A 62 -22.94 -5.20 29.74
N VAL A 63 -23.54 -6.28 29.21
CA VAL A 63 -24.01 -6.31 27.80
C VAL A 63 -25.39 -5.64 27.76
N LEU A 64 -25.46 -4.44 27.19
CA LEU A 64 -26.72 -3.74 26.95
C LEU A 64 -27.32 -4.12 25.60
N SER A 65 -28.59 -4.49 25.63
CA SER A 65 -29.41 -4.84 24.47
C SER A 65 -29.77 -3.61 23.64
N SER A 66 -29.63 -3.72 22.32
CA SER A 66 -30.38 -2.91 21.35
C SER A 66 -30.75 -3.78 20.13
N PRO A 67 -31.79 -3.44 19.37
CA PRO A 67 -32.65 -4.46 18.76
C PRO A 67 -32.11 -5.00 17.44
N ARG A 68 -31.39 -6.12 17.49
CA ARG A 68 -31.31 -7.03 16.34
C ARG A 68 -32.63 -7.80 16.24
N LEU A 69 -33.46 -7.42 15.27
CA LEU A 69 -34.48 -8.33 14.73
C LEU A 69 -33.78 -9.67 14.40
N PRO A 70 -34.31 -10.84 14.83
CA PRO A 70 -33.63 -12.11 14.59
C PRO A 70 -33.45 -12.35 13.09
N LEU A 71 -32.21 -12.57 12.65
CA LEU A 71 -31.85 -12.78 11.24
C LEU A 71 -32.59 -13.99 10.61
N GLU A 72 -33.06 -14.93 11.41
CA GLU A 72 -33.91 -16.05 10.98
C GLU A 72 -35.35 -15.64 10.63
N LEU A 73 -35.91 -14.58 11.22
CA LEU A 73 -37.22 -14.03 10.80
C LEU A 73 -37.10 -13.31 9.46
N ALA A 74 -36.03 -12.54 9.26
CA ALA A 74 -35.80 -11.84 7.99
C ALA A 74 -35.56 -12.83 6.82
N ARG A 75 -34.85 -13.94 7.07
CA ARG A 75 -34.67 -15.04 6.10
C ARG A 75 -35.97 -15.74 5.71
N THR A 76 -37.00 -15.73 6.56
CA THR A 76 -38.27 -16.43 6.30
C THR A 76 -39.35 -15.53 5.68
N GLU A 77 -39.38 -14.23 5.99
CA GLU A 77 -40.35 -13.30 5.37
C GLU A 77 -39.93 -12.81 3.97
N LEU A 78 -38.65 -12.48 3.74
CA LEU A 78 -38.16 -12.04 2.42
C LEU A 78 -37.99 -13.17 1.40
N ALA A 79 -38.05 -14.44 1.83
CA ALA A 79 -37.96 -15.59 0.94
C ALA A 79 -39.27 -15.91 0.19
N ARG A 80 -40.38 -15.23 0.51
CA ARG A 80 -41.62 -15.32 -0.29
C ARG A 80 -41.42 -14.57 -1.60
N ALA A 81 -41.79 -15.22 -2.71
CA ALA A 81 -41.32 -14.89 -4.06
C ALA A 81 -41.74 -13.51 -4.60
N ASP A 82 -42.71 -12.86 -3.94
CA ASP A 82 -43.46 -11.68 -4.41
C ASP A 82 -43.21 -10.43 -3.54
N SER A 83 -42.29 -10.48 -2.58
CA SER A 83 -42.11 -9.42 -1.56
C SER A 83 -41.38 -8.17 -2.08
N PHE A 84 -40.39 -8.32 -2.97
CA PHE A 84 -39.42 -7.25 -3.29
C PHE A 84 -40.02 -6.00 -3.94
N GLU A 85 -41.10 -6.12 -4.73
CA GLU A 85 -41.69 -4.98 -5.44
C GLU A 85 -42.25 -3.90 -4.49
N SER A 86 -42.75 -4.30 -3.32
CA SER A 86 -43.34 -3.39 -2.32
C SER A 86 -42.34 -2.87 -1.27
N GLN A 87 -41.13 -3.45 -1.21
CA GLN A 87 -40.14 -3.10 -0.18
C GLN A 87 -39.42 -1.77 -0.49
N PRO A 88 -39.03 -0.96 0.52
CA PRO A 88 -38.19 0.21 0.32
C PRO A 88 -36.84 -0.15 -0.29
N THR A 89 -36.32 0.66 -1.21
CA THR A 89 -35.04 0.38 -1.91
C THR A 89 -33.87 0.14 -0.95
N GLN A 90 -33.84 0.88 0.17
CA GLN A 90 -32.84 0.70 1.24
C GLN A 90 -32.90 -0.68 1.91
N ALA A 91 -34.09 -1.28 2.04
CA ALA A 91 -34.25 -2.63 2.58
C ALA A 91 -33.73 -3.69 1.61
N ILE A 92 -33.99 -3.53 0.31
CA ILE A 92 -33.49 -4.43 -0.75
C ILE A 92 -31.95 -4.36 -0.83
N VAL A 93 -31.36 -3.16 -0.79
CA VAL A 93 -29.90 -2.97 -0.75
C VAL A 93 -29.27 -3.58 0.51
N SER A 94 -29.88 -3.38 1.69
CA SER A 94 -29.39 -3.96 2.96
C SER A 94 -29.46 -5.49 2.95
N PHE A 95 -30.51 -6.07 2.36
CA PHE A 95 -30.65 -7.51 2.19
C PHE A 95 -29.61 -8.08 1.21
N ALA A 96 -29.40 -7.44 0.05
CA ALA A 96 -28.38 -7.86 -0.91
C ALA A 96 -26.96 -7.72 -0.33
N GLY A 97 -26.69 -6.62 0.40
CA GLY A 97 -25.41 -6.39 1.06
C GLY A 97 -25.11 -7.42 2.16
N SER A 98 -26.08 -7.71 3.05
CA SER A 98 -25.89 -8.74 4.08
C SER A 98 -25.73 -10.15 3.51
N LEU A 99 -26.40 -10.48 2.39
CA LEU A 99 -26.15 -11.75 1.68
C LEU A 99 -24.74 -11.81 1.08
N LEU A 100 -24.24 -10.73 0.49
CA LEU A 100 -22.88 -10.67 -0.07
C LEU A 100 -21.80 -10.74 1.02
N GLU A 101 -22.02 -10.09 2.16
CA GLU A 101 -21.13 -10.15 3.33
C GLU A 101 -21.13 -11.55 3.99
N ASP A 102 -22.29 -12.21 4.09
CA ASP A 102 -22.40 -13.62 4.52
C ASP A 102 -21.63 -14.58 3.58
N LEU A 103 -21.49 -14.23 2.30
CA LEU A 103 -20.76 -15.02 1.28
C LEU A 103 -19.26 -14.75 1.31
N GLU A 104 -18.81 -13.49 1.42
CA GLU A 104 -17.39 -13.13 1.51
C GLU A 104 -16.72 -13.73 2.76
N ASN A 105 -17.47 -13.83 3.86
CA ASN A 105 -17.02 -14.50 5.08
C ASN A 105 -16.92 -16.04 4.95
N ARG A 106 -17.59 -16.66 3.96
CA ARG A 106 -17.57 -18.12 3.73
C ARG A 106 -16.63 -18.50 2.58
N LYS A 107 -15.32 -18.34 2.82
CA LYS A 107 -14.27 -18.71 1.86
C LYS A 107 -14.39 -20.18 1.40
N GLY A 108 -14.85 -20.40 0.16
CA GLY A 108 -14.71 -21.66 -0.56
C GLY A 108 -15.90 -22.65 -0.52
N VAL A 109 -17.13 -22.21 -0.22
CA VAL A 109 -18.33 -23.07 -0.28
C VAL A 109 -19.23 -22.67 -1.45
N GLU A 110 -19.70 -23.64 -2.24
CA GLU A 110 -20.64 -23.39 -3.34
C GLU A 110 -21.96 -22.77 -2.84
N LEU A 111 -22.48 -21.77 -3.57
CA LEU A 111 -23.75 -21.13 -3.22
C LEU A 111 -24.93 -22.11 -3.33
N PRO A 112 -25.75 -22.30 -2.27
CA PRO A 112 -27.03 -22.98 -2.41
C PRO A 112 -27.92 -22.27 -3.44
N GLN A 113 -28.47 -23.01 -4.41
CA GLN A 113 -29.22 -22.45 -5.55
C GLN A 113 -30.29 -21.41 -5.16
N ARG A 114 -30.97 -21.61 -4.03
CA ARG A 114 -31.97 -20.67 -3.49
C ARG A 114 -31.41 -19.28 -3.18
N VAL A 115 -30.18 -19.19 -2.67
CA VAL A 115 -29.53 -17.90 -2.34
C VAL A 115 -29.17 -17.14 -3.63
N SER A 116 -28.67 -17.85 -4.63
CA SER A 116 -28.39 -17.29 -5.96
C SER A 116 -29.67 -16.73 -6.62
N VAL A 117 -30.79 -17.46 -6.54
CA VAL A 117 -32.09 -17.01 -7.09
C VAL A 117 -32.63 -15.77 -6.35
N LEU A 118 -32.52 -15.73 -5.01
CA LEU A 118 -32.96 -14.57 -4.22
C LEU A 118 -32.11 -13.33 -4.48
N LEU A 119 -30.79 -13.47 -4.54
CA LEU A 119 -29.88 -12.36 -4.88
C LEU A 119 -30.16 -11.83 -6.29
N LYS A 120 -30.38 -12.74 -7.27
CA LYS A 120 -30.73 -12.36 -8.64
C LYS A 120 -32.05 -11.58 -8.71
N LYS A 121 -33.09 -12.00 -7.98
CA LYS A 121 -34.36 -11.24 -7.89
C LYS A 121 -34.17 -9.86 -7.24
N ALA A 122 -33.40 -9.77 -6.15
CA ALA A 122 -33.12 -8.50 -5.49
C ALA A 122 -32.35 -7.53 -6.41
N MET A 123 -31.36 -8.03 -7.17
CA MET A 123 -30.64 -7.23 -8.15
C MET A 123 -31.55 -6.76 -9.31
N GLN A 124 -32.42 -7.62 -9.84
CA GLN A 124 -33.34 -7.26 -10.92
C GLN A 124 -34.32 -6.13 -10.54
N GLU A 125 -34.85 -6.11 -9.31
CA GLU A 125 -35.72 -5.02 -8.86
C GLU A 125 -34.93 -3.72 -8.58
N LEU A 126 -33.67 -3.83 -8.12
CA LEU A 126 -32.78 -2.67 -8.01
C LEU A 126 -32.45 -2.08 -9.39
N GLU A 127 -32.13 -2.91 -10.38
CA GLU A 127 -31.92 -2.49 -11.78
C GLU A 127 -33.17 -1.79 -12.34
N ARG A 128 -34.36 -2.39 -12.18
CA ARG A 128 -35.63 -1.81 -12.63
C ARG A 128 -35.89 -0.42 -12.02
N ARG A 129 -35.61 -0.25 -10.72
CA ARG A 129 -35.74 1.03 -10.03
C ARG A 129 -34.70 2.05 -10.47
N ILE A 130 -33.44 1.64 -10.66
CA ILE A 130 -32.38 2.52 -11.17
C ILE A 130 -32.71 3.05 -12.56
N VAL A 131 -33.27 2.21 -13.44
CA VAL A 131 -33.76 2.63 -14.77
C VAL A 131 -34.91 3.64 -14.63
N SER A 132 -35.91 3.38 -13.78
CA SER A 132 -37.01 4.33 -13.58
C SER A 132 -36.55 5.68 -12.98
N TYR A 133 -35.60 5.67 -12.04
CA TYR A 133 -35.01 6.89 -11.49
C TYR A 133 -34.20 7.66 -12.54
N SER A 134 -33.45 6.99 -13.42
CA SER A 134 -32.68 7.66 -14.47
C SER A 134 -33.58 8.28 -15.55
N GLU A 135 -34.69 7.63 -15.91
CA GLU A 135 -35.74 8.23 -16.75
C GLU A 135 -36.37 9.47 -16.09
N HIS A 136 -36.68 9.41 -14.80
CA HIS A 136 -37.26 10.56 -14.09
C HIS A 136 -36.30 11.76 -14.04
N ILE A 137 -35.00 11.51 -13.75
CA ILE A 137 -33.95 12.54 -13.78
C ILE A 137 -33.80 13.14 -15.18
N ARG A 138 -33.79 12.30 -16.23
CA ARG A 138 -33.71 12.72 -17.63
C ARG A 138 -34.90 13.61 -18.02
N ASN A 139 -36.12 13.26 -17.60
CA ASN A 139 -37.31 14.07 -17.85
C ASN A 139 -37.25 15.42 -17.11
N LEU A 140 -36.72 15.44 -15.88
CA LEU A 140 -36.49 16.67 -15.13
C LEU A 140 -35.47 17.59 -15.84
N GLN A 141 -34.37 17.01 -16.35
CA GLN A 141 -33.35 17.73 -17.13
C GLN A 141 -33.92 18.33 -18.43
N LEU A 142 -34.75 17.58 -19.16
CA LEU A 142 -35.43 18.08 -20.36
C LEU A 142 -36.38 19.26 -20.06
N SER A 143 -37.12 19.19 -18.95
CA SER A 143 -37.99 20.27 -18.48
C SER A 143 -37.19 21.54 -18.12
N LEU A 144 -36.08 21.38 -17.39
CA LEU A 144 -35.18 22.49 -17.04
C LEU A 144 -34.58 23.13 -18.29
N LYS A 145 -34.08 22.34 -19.25
CA LYS A 145 -33.50 22.83 -20.50
C LYS A 145 -34.52 23.58 -21.36
N SER A 146 -35.75 23.08 -21.48
CA SER A 146 -36.83 23.80 -22.19
C SER A 146 -37.16 25.16 -21.53
N ARG A 147 -37.03 25.24 -20.20
CA ARG A 147 -37.25 26.49 -19.45
C ARG A 147 -36.09 27.47 -19.65
N GLU A 148 -34.86 26.98 -19.65
CA GLU A 148 -33.65 27.75 -19.96
C GLU A 148 -33.68 28.33 -21.38
N GLU A 149 -34.05 27.53 -22.37
CA GLU A 149 -34.21 27.98 -23.77
C GLU A 149 -35.24 29.11 -23.89
N LYS A 150 -36.38 29.03 -23.17
CA LYS A 150 -37.38 30.11 -23.11
C LYS A 150 -36.84 31.40 -22.46
N TYR A 151 -36.03 31.30 -21.40
CA TYR A 151 -35.41 32.47 -20.80
C TYR A 151 -34.36 33.09 -21.74
N ASN A 152 -33.50 32.28 -22.36
CA ASN A 152 -32.51 32.75 -23.34
C ASN A 152 -33.16 33.40 -24.58
N SER A 153 -34.33 32.93 -25.01
CA SER A 153 -35.12 33.61 -26.04
C SER A 153 -35.63 34.99 -25.60
N ARG A 154 -36.11 35.13 -24.35
CA ARG A 154 -36.54 36.44 -23.80
C ARG A 154 -35.37 37.40 -23.63
N VAL A 155 -34.20 36.92 -23.17
CA VAL A 155 -32.96 37.72 -23.09
C VAL A 155 -32.59 38.26 -24.46
N LYS A 156 -32.56 37.44 -25.51
CA LYS A 156 -32.24 37.89 -26.88
C LYS A 156 -33.23 38.92 -27.45
N VAL A 157 -34.49 38.91 -27.03
CA VAL A 157 -35.46 39.95 -27.41
C VAL A 157 -35.15 41.26 -26.69
N LEU A 158 -34.84 41.21 -25.39
CA LEU A 158 -34.45 42.39 -24.61
C LEU A 158 -33.12 42.99 -25.10
N GLU A 159 -32.15 42.16 -25.49
CA GLU A 159 -30.88 42.60 -26.08
C GLU A 159 -31.09 43.34 -27.41
N ARG A 160 -32.02 42.89 -28.27
CA ARG A 160 -32.36 43.60 -29.52
C ARG A 160 -33.03 44.94 -29.25
N LEU A 161 -33.99 44.98 -28.32
CA LEU A 161 -34.68 46.22 -27.92
C LEU A 161 -33.72 47.23 -27.26
N ALA A 162 -32.61 46.78 -26.70
CA ALA A 162 -31.56 47.64 -26.14
C ALA A 162 -30.50 48.09 -27.18
N LEU A 163 -30.60 47.65 -28.45
CA LEU A 163 -29.58 47.86 -29.48
C LEU A 163 -30.07 48.58 -30.75
N GLU A 164 -31.30 49.11 -30.78
CA GLU A 164 -31.71 49.99 -31.88
C GLU A 164 -30.99 51.35 -31.79
N PRO A 165 -30.18 51.74 -32.80
CA PRO A 165 -29.60 53.08 -32.87
C PRO A 165 -30.64 54.05 -33.44
N MET A 166 -30.82 55.19 -32.78
CA MET A 166 -31.61 56.30 -33.32
C MET A 166 -30.81 56.97 -34.45
N GLU A 167 -31.19 56.75 -35.71
CA GLU A 167 -30.73 57.58 -36.83
C GLU A 167 -31.70 58.76 -37.07
N ASP A 168 -31.12 59.92 -37.38
CA ASP A 168 -31.82 61.21 -37.49
C ASP A 168 -32.83 61.28 -38.66
N THR A 169 -33.85 62.13 -38.52
CA THR A 169 -34.50 62.73 -39.70
C THR A 169 -35.04 64.14 -39.41
N HIS A 170 -34.85 65.06 -40.36
CA HIS A 170 -34.90 66.52 -40.14
C HIS A 170 -36.29 67.17 -40.33
N GLY A 171 -36.81 67.82 -39.28
CA GLY A 171 -37.61 69.08 -39.26
C GLY A 171 -38.85 69.26 -40.17
N PRO A 172 -39.46 70.48 -40.24
CA PRO A 172 -39.17 71.68 -39.44
C PRO A 172 -40.42 72.47 -38.92
N LEU A 173 -40.14 73.61 -38.24
CA LEU A 173 -40.98 74.80 -37.96
C LEU A 173 -41.92 74.85 -36.74
N SER A 174 -41.76 75.95 -36.00
CA SER A 174 -42.59 76.47 -34.89
C SER A 174 -43.49 77.63 -35.42
N PRO A 175 -44.50 78.11 -34.67
CA PRO A 175 -44.18 79.24 -33.78
C PRO A 175 -44.91 79.25 -32.42
N ARG A 176 -44.09 79.27 -31.35
CA ARG A 176 -44.03 80.35 -30.33
C ARG A 176 -45.34 80.86 -29.71
N GLU A 177 -45.47 80.70 -28.39
CA GLU A 177 -45.97 81.79 -27.54
C GLU A 177 -45.29 81.84 -26.16
N LYS A 178 -45.46 82.95 -25.44
CA LYS A 178 -44.56 83.39 -24.35
C LYS A 178 -45.10 83.02 -22.96
N GLY A 179 -44.19 82.69 -22.04
CA GLY A 179 -44.51 82.54 -20.61
C GLY A 179 -43.27 82.65 -19.74
N SER A 180 -43.00 83.84 -19.21
CA SER A 180 -41.89 84.09 -18.30
C SER A 180 -42.22 83.67 -16.87
N SER A 181 -41.30 82.98 -16.18
CA SER A 181 -40.75 83.52 -14.94
C SER A 181 -39.47 82.80 -14.51
N SER A 182 -38.59 83.60 -13.92
CA SER A 182 -37.44 83.24 -13.10
C SER A 182 -37.61 81.98 -12.24
N ASN A 183 -36.66 81.07 -12.34
CA ASN A 183 -36.14 80.39 -11.15
C ASN A 183 -34.63 80.18 -11.29
N SER A 184 -33.92 80.33 -10.16
CA SER A 184 -32.45 80.26 -10.09
C SER A 184 -31.92 78.95 -10.67
N PRO A 185 -30.86 78.97 -11.52
CA PRO A 185 -30.24 77.74 -12.05
C PRO A 185 -29.85 76.76 -10.94
N ARG A 186 -29.32 77.28 -9.83
CA ARG A 186 -28.75 76.49 -8.72
C ARG A 186 -29.71 75.46 -8.13
N ALA A 187 -31.02 75.76 -8.02
CA ALA A 187 -31.96 74.84 -7.39
C ALA A 187 -32.32 73.62 -8.27
N ARG A 188 -32.29 73.77 -9.60
CA ARG A 188 -32.44 72.62 -10.52
C ARG A 188 -31.15 71.80 -10.58
N ASP A 189 -30.01 72.49 -10.59
CA ASP A 189 -28.70 71.84 -10.54
C ASP A 189 -28.52 71.03 -9.24
N GLU A 190 -28.98 71.52 -8.09
CA GLU A 190 -28.94 70.81 -6.79
C GLU A 190 -29.84 69.56 -6.72
N GLU A 191 -31.00 69.57 -7.38
CA GLU A 191 -31.90 68.41 -7.46
C GLU A 191 -31.35 67.35 -8.43
N VAL A 192 -30.87 67.79 -9.61
CA VAL A 192 -30.22 66.91 -10.60
C VAL A 192 -28.94 66.31 -10.03
N ASN A 193 -28.12 67.08 -9.30
CA ASN A 193 -26.93 66.57 -8.64
C ASN A 193 -27.26 65.55 -7.53
N ARG A 194 -28.38 65.70 -6.81
CA ARG A 194 -28.84 64.68 -5.84
C ARG A 194 -29.24 63.37 -6.53
N LEU A 195 -30.07 63.45 -7.59
CA LEU A 195 -30.50 62.26 -8.33
C LEU A 195 -29.34 61.58 -9.09
N MET A 196 -28.39 62.35 -9.62
CA MET A 196 -27.16 61.81 -10.19
C MET A 196 -26.33 61.07 -9.13
N LYS A 197 -26.22 61.64 -7.92
CA LYS A 197 -25.51 61.00 -6.80
C LYS A 197 -26.19 59.71 -6.32
N GLU A 198 -27.52 59.70 -6.16
CA GLU A 198 -28.27 58.48 -5.79
C GLU A 198 -28.19 57.40 -6.88
N LYS A 199 -28.18 57.80 -8.16
CA LYS A 199 -27.93 56.91 -9.30
C LYS A 199 -26.50 56.34 -9.26
N GLU A 200 -25.49 57.16 -8.97
CA GLU A 200 -24.09 56.74 -8.81
C GLU A 200 -23.91 55.79 -7.61
N GLU A 201 -24.57 56.08 -6.48
CA GLU A 201 -24.59 55.21 -5.30
C GLU A 201 -25.29 53.86 -5.59
N SER A 202 -26.39 53.88 -6.33
CA SER A 202 -27.11 52.67 -6.79
C SER A 202 -26.27 51.84 -7.77
N ILE A 203 -25.61 52.48 -8.74
CA ILE A 203 -24.67 51.84 -9.67
C ILE A 203 -23.49 51.23 -8.91
N MET A 204 -22.93 51.95 -7.93
CA MET A 204 -21.87 51.45 -7.07
C MET A 204 -22.33 50.25 -6.23
N MET A 205 -23.56 50.24 -5.73
CA MET A 205 -24.10 49.11 -4.97
C MET A 205 -24.37 47.89 -5.85
N ILE A 206 -24.91 48.07 -7.06
CA ILE A 206 -25.06 47.01 -8.06
C ILE A 206 -23.68 46.45 -8.46
N SER A 207 -22.69 47.32 -8.65
CA SER A 207 -21.32 46.92 -8.98
C SER A 207 -20.69 46.06 -7.86
N LYS A 208 -20.82 46.48 -6.59
CA LYS A 208 -20.39 45.70 -5.42
C LYS A 208 -21.11 44.35 -5.29
N LEU A 209 -22.42 44.30 -5.56
CA LEU A 209 -23.17 43.04 -5.54
C LEU A 209 -22.75 42.10 -6.68
N LYS A 210 -22.46 42.65 -7.87
CA LYS A 210 -21.95 41.89 -9.02
C LYS A 210 -20.55 41.33 -8.74
N GLU A 211 -19.66 42.14 -8.14
CA GLU A 211 -18.34 41.71 -7.67
C GLU A 211 -18.44 40.62 -6.58
N HIS A 212 -19.38 40.74 -5.63
CA HIS A 212 -19.67 39.70 -4.65
C HIS A 212 -20.20 38.40 -5.28
N LEU A 213 -21.02 38.49 -6.33
CA LEU A 213 -21.51 37.33 -7.07
C LEU A 213 -20.37 36.66 -7.85
N ASP A 214 -19.55 37.44 -8.56
CA ASP A 214 -18.42 36.93 -9.35
C ASP A 214 -17.33 36.31 -8.45
N THR A 215 -17.03 36.91 -7.29
CA THR A 215 -16.08 36.31 -6.33
C THR A 215 -16.63 35.01 -5.72
N LYS A 216 -17.94 34.92 -5.45
CA LYS A 216 -18.57 33.65 -5.03
C LYS A 216 -18.54 32.61 -6.15
N LYS A 217 -18.84 33.00 -7.40
CA LYS A 217 -18.81 32.12 -8.57
C LYS A 217 -17.40 31.54 -8.78
N ARG A 218 -16.36 32.38 -8.82
CA ARG A 218 -14.96 31.93 -8.87
C ARG A 218 -14.62 30.97 -7.74
N SER A 219 -15.03 31.27 -6.50
CA SER A 219 -14.79 30.38 -5.35
C SER A 219 -15.51 29.02 -5.45
N TYR A 220 -16.61 28.90 -6.20
CA TYR A 220 -17.24 27.62 -6.51
C TYR A 220 -16.55 26.91 -7.67
N GLU A 221 -16.15 27.63 -8.73
CA GLU A 221 -15.40 27.10 -9.86
C GLU A 221 -14.04 26.53 -9.41
N GLU A 222 -13.30 27.25 -8.57
CA GLU A 222 -12.06 26.79 -7.92
C GLU A 222 -12.27 25.50 -7.11
N LYS A 223 -13.39 25.37 -6.38
CA LYS A 223 -13.72 24.15 -5.62
C LYS A 223 -14.08 22.98 -6.53
N CYS A 224 -14.80 23.23 -7.63
CA CYS A 224 -15.09 22.21 -8.63
C CYS A 224 -13.79 21.69 -9.27
N HIS A 225 -12.88 22.58 -9.68
CA HIS A 225 -11.57 22.17 -10.21
C HIS A 225 -10.71 21.43 -9.16
N ALA A 226 -10.74 21.86 -7.89
CA ALA A 226 -10.03 21.15 -6.82
C ALA A 226 -10.57 19.71 -6.62
N LEU A 227 -11.88 19.50 -6.76
CA LEU A 227 -12.51 18.18 -6.72
C LEU A 227 -12.15 17.33 -7.94
N GLU A 228 -12.12 17.90 -9.15
CA GLU A 228 -11.67 17.20 -10.36
C GLU A 228 -10.20 16.75 -10.24
N LEU A 229 -9.32 17.61 -9.72
CA LEU A 229 -7.92 17.27 -9.45
C LEU A 229 -7.78 16.15 -8.41
N GLN A 230 -8.59 16.16 -7.34
CA GLN A 230 -8.64 15.03 -6.40
C GLN A 230 -9.15 13.74 -7.07
N GLN A 231 -10.15 13.83 -7.95
CA GLN A 231 -10.70 12.68 -8.68
C GLN A 231 -9.61 12.02 -9.57
N LEU A 232 -8.81 12.84 -10.25
CA LEU A 232 -7.67 12.39 -11.07
C LEU A 232 -6.57 11.74 -10.21
N GLU A 233 -6.21 12.34 -9.07
CA GLU A 233 -5.21 11.77 -8.16
C GLU A 233 -5.66 10.45 -7.54
N ILE A 234 -6.95 10.29 -7.20
CA ILE A 234 -7.53 9.01 -6.77
C ILE A 234 -7.43 7.96 -7.89
N GLY A 235 -7.64 8.36 -9.15
CA GLY A 235 -7.44 7.48 -10.32
C GLY A 235 -5.97 7.03 -10.47
N ARG A 236 -5.02 7.97 -10.28
CA ARG A 236 -3.58 7.70 -10.30
C ARG A 236 -3.17 6.72 -9.20
N LEU A 237 -3.57 6.97 -7.95
CA LEU A 237 -3.28 6.12 -6.80
C LEU A 237 -3.92 4.72 -6.91
N ASN A 238 -5.12 4.60 -7.45
CA ASN A 238 -5.74 3.30 -7.73
C ASN A 238 -4.95 2.50 -8.78
N SER A 239 -4.41 3.16 -9.80
CA SER A 239 -3.58 2.53 -10.84
C SER A 239 -2.24 2.04 -10.26
N GLU A 240 -1.58 2.85 -9.43
CA GLU A 240 -0.37 2.46 -8.69
C GLU A 240 -0.63 1.29 -7.74
N LYS A 241 -1.75 1.31 -7.01
CA LYS A 241 -2.20 0.21 -6.15
C LYS A 241 -2.42 -1.08 -6.94
N GLN A 242 -3.00 -1.00 -8.14
CA GLN A 242 -3.21 -2.17 -9.00
C GLN A 242 -1.87 -2.74 -9.48
N TYR A 243 -0.92 -1.89 -9.87
CA TYR A 243 0.44 -2.31 -10.23
C TYR A 243 1.17 -2.97 -9.04
N ALA A 244 1.10 -2.37 -7.85
CA ALA A 244 1.68 -2.93 -6.64
C ALA A 244 1.07 -4.29 -6.27
N ASN A 245 -0.25 -4.45 -6.38
CA ASN A 245 -0.93 -5.73 -6.15
C ASN A 245 -0.46 -6.82 -7.12
N ASN A 246 -0.34 -6.50 -8.41
CA ASN A 246 0.17 -7.44 -9.42
C ASN A 246 1.62 -7.87 -9.11
N MET A 247 2.47 -6.92 -8.69
CA MET A 247 3.84 -7.20 -8.26
C MET A 247 3.89 -8.09 -7.01
N ILE A 248 3.01 -7.85 -6.03
CA ILE A 248 2.88 -8.69 -4.83
C ILE A 248 2.47 -10.11 -5.21
N SER A 249 1.49 -10.30 -6.10
CA SER A 249 1.10 -11.64 -6.56
C SER A 249 2.22 -12.37 -7.31
N GLN A 250 3.04 -11.66 -8.10
CA GLN A 250 4.21 -12.25 -8.75
C GLN A 250 5.27 -12.66 -7.72
N LEU A 251 5.61 -11.77 -6.78
CA LEU A 251 6.58 -12.07 -5.70
C LEU A 251 6.12 -13.21 -4.79
N GLN A 252 4.81 -13.32 -4.52
CA GLN A 252 4.22 -14.46 -3.79
C GLN A 252 4.43 -15.77 -4.55
N LYS A 253 4.20 -15.78 -5.86
CA LYS A 253 4.45 -16.96 -6.71
C LYS A 253 5.92 -17.35 -6.73
N ASP A 254 6.82 -16.38 -6.94
CA ASP A 254 8.26 -16.61 -6.98
C ASP A 254 8.80 -17.13 -5.62
N LEU A 255 8.22 -16.65 -4.51
CA LEU A 255 8.50 -17.15 -3.16
C LEU A 255 8.01 -18.60 -2.98
N GLU A 256 6.80 -18.92 -3.42
CA GLU A 256 6.20 -20.27 -3.34
C GLU A 256 7.01 -21.29 -4.16
N ASP A 257 7.43 -20.91 -5.38
CA ASP A 257 8.26 -21.74 -6.26
C ASP A 257 9.68 -21.91 -5.68
N SER A 258 10.27 -20.85 -5.11
CA SER A 258 11.54 -20.92 -4.36
C SER A 258 11.44 -21.81 -3.12
N ARG A 259 10.31 -21.76 -2.40
CA ARG A 259 10.05 -22.61 -1.22
C ARG A 259 9.99 -24.09 -1.62
N ARG A 260 9.25 -24.43 -2.68
CA ARG A 260 9.21 -25.80 -3.21
C ARG A 260 10.59 -26.31 -3.61
N SER A 261 11.41 -25.50 -4.29
CA SER A 261 12.79 -25.89 -4.64
C SER A 261 13.68 -26.12 -3.40
N CYS A 262 13.47 -25.36 -2.32
CA CYS A 262 14.17 -25.55 -1.06
C CYS A 262 13.71 -26.82 -0.32
N GLU A 263 12.39 -27.06 -0.25
CA GLU A 263 11.80 -28.29 0.30
C GLU A 263 12.31 -29.55 -0.43
N GLU A 264 12.43 -29.49 -1.76
CA GLU A 264 12.92 -30.60 -2.59
C GLU A 264 14.42 -30.85 -2.39
N ARG A 265 15.24 -29.79 -2.22
CA ARG A 265 16.65 -29.93 -1.80
C ARG A 265 16.79 -30.49 -0.39
N SER A 266 15.91 -30.13 0.55
CA SER A 266 15.91 -30.71 1.89
C SER A 266 15.68 -32.22 1.81
N ARG A 267 14.62 -32.67 1.11
CA ARG A 267 14.33 -34.10 0.93
C ARG A 267 15.50 -34.86 0.30
N MET A 268 16.18 -34.27 -0.69
CA MET A 268 17.39 -34.85 -1.29
C MET A 268 18.55 -34.97 -0.29
N LEU A 269 18.75 -33.98 0.58
CA LEU A 269 19.75 -34.06 1.66
C LEU A 269 19.37 -35.10 2.70
N ASP A 270 18.10 -35.20 3.08
CA ASP A 270 17.58 -36.19 4.02
C ASP A 270 17.79 -37.62 3.49
N CYS A 271 17.45 -37.90 2.22
CA CYS A 271 17.72 -39.18 1.57
C CYS A 271 19.23 -39.50 1.46
N ASN A 272 20.07 -38.51 1.18
CA ASN A 272 21.52 -38.69 1.16
C ASN A 272 22.09 -38.97 2.56
N MET A 273 21.54 -38.34 3.60
CA MET A 273 21.90 -38.58 5.00
C MET A 273 21.51 -40.00 5.45
N GLU A 274 20.31 -40.47 5.09
CA GLU A 274 19.91 -41.87 5.29
C GLU A 274 20.83 -42.86 4.55
N GLY A 275 21.27 -42.52 3.33
CA GLY A 275 22.24 -43.28 2.57
C GLY A 275 23.60 -43.38 3.28
N MET A 276 24.14 -42.27 3.76
CA MET A 276 25.38 -42.27 4.57
C MET A 276 25.23 -43.06 5.87
N LEU A 277 24.09 -42.95 6.56
CA LEU A 277 23.84 -43.68 7.81
C LEU A 277 23.77 -45.20 7.60
N LYS A 278 23.35 -45.68 6.43
CA LYS A 278 23.47 -47.10 6.06
C LYS A 278 24.92 -47.50 5.84
N LEU A 279 25.67 -46.74 5.03
CA LEU A 279 27.09 -46.99 4.76
C LEU A 279 27.95 -46.96 6.04
N ILE A 280 27.64 -46.09 7.00
CA ILE A 280 28.31 -46.05 8.30
C ILE A 280 28.05 -47.34 9.09
N LYS A 281 26.81 -47.82 9.15
CA LYS A 281 26.47 -49.09 9.83
C LYS A 281 27.08 -50.32 9.16
N GLU A 282 27.12 -50.32 7.82
CA GLU A 282 27.80 -51.36 7.04
C GLU A 282 29.29 -51.36 7.39
N LYS A 283 29.95 -50.19 7.35
CA LYS A 283 31.36 -50.06 7.75
C LYS A 283 31.61 -50.46 9.21
N GLU A 284 30.76 -50.07 10.16
CA GLU A 284 30.87 -50.49 11.57
C GLU A 284 30.79 -52.03 11.70
N SER A 285 30.00 -52.70 10.85
CA SER A 285 29.92 -54.16 10.82
C SER A 285 31.16 -54.81 10.18
N GLU A 286 31.78 -54.17 9.18
CA GLU A 286 33.05 -54.59 8.57
C GLU A 286 34.24 -54.38 9.51
N ASP A 287 34.34 -53.22 10.18
CA ASP A 287 35.36 -52.95 11.21
C ASP A 287 35.25 -53.98 12.36
N ALA A 288 34.03 -54.41 12.71
CA ALA A 288 33.80 -55.46 13.71
C ALA A 288 34.21 -56.87 13.24
N THR A 289 34.16 -57.19 11.95
CA THR A 289 34.66 -58.49 11.43
C THR A 289 36.18 -58.47 11.28
N ILE A 290 36.76 -57.35 10.84
CA ILE A 290 38.22 -57.10 10.83
C ILE A 290 38.80 -57.26 12.25
N LEU A 291 38.12 -56.74 13.29
CA LEU A 291 38.52 -56.90 14.70
C LEU A 291 38.41 -58.33 15.24
N LYS A 292 37.65 -59.23 14.58
CA LYS A 292 37.65 -60.67 14.89
C LYS A 292 38.80 -61.38 14.19
N LEU A 293 38.94 -61.16 12.87
CA LEU A 293 40.03 -61.74 12.06
C LEU A 293 41.41 -61.34 12.59
N ASN A 294 41.60 -60.10 13.06
CA ASN A 294 42.84 -59.66 13.68
C ASN A 294 43.12 -60.38 15.02
N ARG A 295 42.09 -60.75 15.79
CA ARG A 295 42.27 -61.54 17.02
C ARG A 295 42.69 -62.98 16.68
N GLU A 296 41.98 -63.62 15.75
CA GLU A 296 42.31 -64.96 15.25
C GLU A 296 43.74 -65.01 14.67
N LEU A 297 44.16 -63.96 13.96
CA LEU A 297 45.52 -63.83 13.43
C LEU A 297 46.58 -63.73 14.53
N GLU A 298 46.35 -62.93 15.58
CA GLU A 298 47.29 -62.84 16.71
C GLU A 298 47.33 -64.14 17.54
N GLU A 299 46.21 -64.83 17.71
CA GLU A 299 46.17 -66.16 18.32
C GLU A 299 47.01 -67.18 17.52
N MET A 300 46.88 -67.18 16.19
CA MET A 300 47.72 -68.02 15.31
C MET A 300 49.21 -67.63 15.36
N LYS A 301 49.55 -66.34 15.41
CA LYS A 301 50.95 -65.87 15.59
C LYS A 301 51.53 -66.34 16.93
N MET A 302 50.75 -66.26 18.01
CA MET A 302 51.18 -66.72 19.34
C MET A 302 51.40 -68.23 19.36
N GLY A 303 50.52 -69.02 18.72
CA GLY A 303 50.72 -70.45 18.52
C GLY A 303 51.99 -70.77 17.73
N SER A 304 52.22 -70.07 16.61
CA SER A 304 53.44 -70.24 15.79
C SER A 304 54.71 -69.87 16.56
N LYS A 305 54.67 -68.79 17.37
CA LYS A 305 55.78 -68.37 18.24
C LYS A 305 56.10 -69.41 19.32
N SER A 306 55.09 -70.07 19.88
CA SER A 306 55.26 -71.19 20.81
C SER A 306 55.97 -72.37 20.13
N GLY A 307 55.55 -72.74 18.92
CA GLY A 307 56.20 -73.80 18.14
C GLY A 307 57.66 -73.50 17.78
N TYR A 308 57.99 -72.23 17.51
CA TYR A 308 59.38 -71.80 17.31
C TYR A 308 60.23 -71.97 18.59
N LEU A 309 59.70 -71.62 19.76
CA LEU A 309 60.39 -71.79 21.05
C LEU A 309 60.66 -73.28 21.37
N GLU A 310 59.71 -74.18 21.11
CA GLU A 310 59.93 -75.62 21.28
C GLU A 310 61.00 -76.19 20.33
N LEU A 311 61.08 -75.66 19.10
CA LEU A 311 62.11 -76.04 18.15
C LEU A 311 63.49 -75.50 18.56
N GLU A 312 63.54 -74.31 19.15
CA GLU A 312 64.76 -73.70 19.68
C GLU A 312 65.29 -74.47 20.91
N GLU A 313 64.41 -74.94 21.81
CA GLU A 313 64.81 -75.85 22.90
C GLU A 313 65.34 -77.19 22.39
N LYS A 314 64.71 -77.77 21.35
CA LYS A 314 65.22 -79.00 20.71
C LYS A 314 66.59 -78.76 20.08
N ALA A 315 66.80 -77.62 19.42
CA ALA A 315 68.10 -77.24 18.85
C ALA A 315 69.19 -77.14 19.93
N LYS A 316 68.92 -76.47 21.06
CA LYS A 316 69.82 -76.41 22.23
C LYS A 316 70.08 -77.80 22.82
N GLY A 317 69.09 -78.69 22.80
CA GLY A 317 69.24 -80.10 23.16
C GLY A 317 70.21 -80.86 22.24
N TYR A 318 70.16 -80.63 20.93
CA TYR A 318 71.13 -81.20 19.98
C TYR A 318 72.52 -80.59 20.14
N GLU A 319 72.63 -79.29 20.37
CA GLU A 319 73.90 -78.58 20.60
C GLU A 319 74.61 -79.07 21.88
N LYS A 320 73.86 -79.26 22.98
CA LYS A 320 74.39 -79.92 24.19
C LYS A 320 74.89 -81.33 23.91
N ARG A 321 74.15 -82.11 23.11
CA ARG A 321 74.53 -83.48 22.72
C ARG A 321 75.76 -83.51 21.80
N TYR A 322 75.97 -82.46 21.01
CA TYR A 322 77.16 -82.25 20.19
C TYR A 322 78.38 -81.94 21.07
N LEU A 323 78.24 -81.07 22.07
CA LEU A 323 79.28 -80.82 23.10
C LEU A 323 79.63 -82.08 23.91
N GLU A 324 78.64 -82.89 24.30
CA GLU A 324 78.86 -84.19 24.95
C GLU A 324 79.61 -85.19 24.02
N LEU A 325 79.41 -85.10 22.70
CA LEU A 325 80.17 -85.87 21.71
C LEU A 325 81.59 -85.32 21.53
N GLU A 326 81.80 -84.01 21.52
CA GLU A 326 83.13 -83.40 21.48
C GLU A 326 83.97 -83.72 22.73
N GLU A 327 83.37 -83.72 23.93
CA GLU A 327 84.07 -84.18 25.14
C GLU A 327 84.41 -85.67 25.06
N ARG A 328 83.55 -86.51 24.48
CA ARG A 328 83.88 -87.91 24.21
C ARG A 328 85.03 -88.05 23.21
N VAL A 329 85.08 -87.24 22.15
CA VAL A 329 86.21 -87.20 21.19
C VAL A 329 87.51 -86.76 21.89
N ARG A 330 87.48 -85.69 22.68
CA ARG A 330 88.61 -85.31 23.57
C ARG A 330 89.01 -86.41 24.56
N GLY A 331 88.05 -87.24 24.99
CA GLY A 331 88.26 -88.43 25.82
C GLY A 331 88.79 -89.67 25.07
N TYR A 332 88.87 -89.63 23.74
CA TYR A 332 89.65 -90.55 22.92
C TYR A 332 91.05 -89.97 22.64
N GLU A 333 91.17 -88.67 22.36
CA GLU A 333 92.47 -87.97 22.21
C GLU A 333 93.33 -88.07 23.49
N LYS A 334 92.72 -87.97 24.68
CA LYS A 334 93.41 -88.23 25.96
C LYS A 334 93.67 -89.71 26.26
N ARG A 335 93.14 -90.64 25.47
CA ARG A 335 93.41 -92.10 25.61
C ARG A 335 94.47 -92.60 24.63
N ASP A 336 94.89 -91.76 23.69
CA ASP A 336 95.92 -92.03 22.69
C ASP A 336 97.28 -91.34 23.03
N MET A 337 97.43 -90.93 24.29
CA MET A 337 98.62 -90.27 24.85
C MET A 337 99.24 -91.05 26.02
N GLU A 338 98.90 -92.34 26.19
CA GLU A 338 99.46 -93.15 27.30
C GLU A 338 99.62 -94.66 27.00
N THR A 339 99.90 -95.08 25.75
CA THR A 339 100.67 -96.33 25.48
C THR A 339 101.14 -96.49 24.02
N LYS A 340 102.36 -96.01 23.74
CA LYS A 340 103.46 -96.81 23.13
C LYS A 340 104.72 -95.97 22.92
N GLY A 341 105.63 -96.07 23.87
CA GLY A 341 107.04 -96.12 23.48
C GLY A 341 107.34 -97.48 22.82
N TYR A 342 108.37 -97.49 21.97
CA TYR A 342 109.34 -98.56 21.70
C TYR A 342 109.65 -98.81 20.21
N GLU A 343 110.44 -97.91 19.62
CA GLU A 343 111.64 -98.34 18.90
C GLU A 343 112.86 -97.66 19.58
N LYS A 344 113.47 -98.34 20.56
CA LYS A 344 114.62 -99.26 20.35
C LYS A 344 115.91 -98.45 20.17
N ARG A 345 116.57 -98.01 21.25
CA ARG A 345 117.50 -98.87 22.03
C ARG A 345 118.07 -100.02 21.19
N TYR A 346 119.02 -99.68 20.32
CA TYR A 346 120.22 -100.50 20.19
C TYR A 346 121.29 -99.84 21.07
N LEU A 347 121.52 -100.48 22.23
CA LEU A 347 122.56 -100.19 23.24
C LEU A 347 122.63 -98.76 23.82
N GLU A 348 122.07 -98.62 25.02
CA GLU A 348 122.92 -98.21 26.13
C GLU A 348 123.57 -99.47 26.74
N LEU A 349 124.82 -99.30 27.19
CA LEU A 349 125.70 -100.13 28.04
C LEU A 349 127.08 -100.22 27.36
N GLU A 350 128.19 -99.83 27.99
CA GLU A 350 128.44 -99.74 29.44
C GLU A 350 129.10 -98.45 29.92
N GLU A 351 128.61 -97.97 31.06
CA GLU A 351 129.35 -97.12 31.97
C GLU A 351 130.39 -97.96 32.76
N ARG A 352 131.47 -97.31 33.20
CA ARG A 352 132.29 -97.65 34.42
C ARG A 352 133.36 -98.76 34.38
N VAL A 353 134.57 -98.32 34.00
CA VAL A 353 135.72 -98.15 34.94
C VAL A 353 136.08 -99.31 35.90
N ARG A 354 137.08 -100.11 35.50
CA ARG A 354 138.37 -100.41 36.19
C ARG A 354 139.12 -101.51 35.42
N GLY A 355 140.46 -101.54 35.33
CA GLY A 355 141.49 -100.63 35.83
C GLY A 355 142.76 -101.41 36.21
N TYR A 356 143.94 -100.95 35.77
CA TYR A 356 145.29 -101.49 36.06
C TYR A 356 145.58 -102.91 35.48
N GLU A 357 146.80 -103.31 35.08
CA GLU A 357 148.05 -102.60 34.80
C GLU A 357 148.99 -103.45 33.89
N ASN A 358 149.98 -102.79 33.30
CA ASN A 358 151.06 -103.25 32.42
C ASN A 358 151.67 -104.67 32.63
N ARG A 359 151.94 -105.39 31.51
CA ARG A 359 153.31 -105.68 30.98
C ARG A 359 153.31 -106.47 29.65
N ASP A 360 154.23 -106.09 28.76
CA ASP A 360 154.94 -106.77 27.64
C ASP A 360 154.58 -108.23 27.22
N MET A 361 154.70 -108.68 25.95
CA MET A 361 155.53 -108.21 24.80
C MET A 361 155.02 -108.73 23.42
N GLU A 362 155.21 -107.96 22.33
CA GLU A 362 155.38 -108.30 20.87
C GLU A 362 154.42 -109.30 20.12
N THR A 363 154.15 -109.22 18.78
CA THR A 363 154.80 -108.57 17.60
C THR A 363 153.79 -108.13 16.48
N LYS A 364 154.28 -107.47 15.40
CA LYS A 364 153.58 -106.73 14.29
C LYS A 364 152.94 -107.64 13.20
N GLY A 365 152.08 -107.24 12.24
CA GLY A 365 151.57 -105.92 11.77
C GLY A 365 150.48 -106.03 10.66
N TYR A 366 149.98 -104.91 10.11
CA TYR A 366 148.69 -104.76 9.37
C TYR A 366 148.69 -105.00 7.84
N GLU A 367 147.59 -105.52 7.27
CA GLU A 367 146.70 -104.84 6.27
C GLU A 367 145.66 -105.79 5.59
N LYS A 368 144.39 -105.34 5.50
CA LYS A 368 143.42 -105.49 4.37
C LYS A 368 141.98 -105.19 4.83
N ARG A 369 141.54 -103.93 4.71
CA ARG A 369 140.22 -103.44 5.20
C ARG A 369 139.52 -102.52 4.18
N TYR A 370 139.50 -102.94 2.90
CA TYR A 370 139.27 -102.04 1.75
C TYR A 370 138.07 -102.40 0.83
N LEU A 371 137.20 -103.36 1.19
CA LEU A 371 136.06 -103.78 0.33
C LEU A 371 134.66 -103.62 0.95
N GLU A 372 134.52 -103.19 2.21
CA GLU A 372 133.22 -103.16 2.91
C GLU A 372 132.61 -101.74 3.05
N LEU A 373 133.29 -100.71 2.53
CA LEU A 373 132.88 -99.31 2.70
C LEU A 373 132.09 -98.72 1.52
N GLU A 374 132.22 -99.26 0.31
CA GLU A 374 131.59 -98.68 -0.89
C GLU A 374 130.05 -98.85 -0.91
N ASP A 375 129.52 -99.98 -0.46
CA ASP A 375 128.07 -100.22 -0.49
C ASP A 375 127.26 -99.42 0.54
N ARG A 376 127.92 -98.83 1.55
CA ARG A 376 127.24 -97.94 2.49
C ARG A 376 126.98 -96.55 1.95
N VAL A 377 127.78 -96.05 0.99
CA VAL A 377 127.65 -94.68 0.46
C VAL A 377 126.40 -94.55 -0.44
N ARG A 378 126.20 -95.53 -1.34
CA ARG A 378 125.00 -95.61 -2.23
C ARG A 378 123.66 -95.53 -1.50
N GLY A 379 123.60 -96.01 -0.25
CA GLY A 379 122.39 -96.02 0.58
C GLY A 379 122.04 -94.68 1.25
N TYR A 380 122.93 -93.69 1.21
CA TYR A 380 122.67 -92.33 1.71
C TYR A 380 122.26 -91.36 0.60
N GLU A 381 122.83 -91.48 -0.60
CA GLU A 381 122.49 -90.64 -1.76
C GLU A 381 121.01 -90.75 -2.14
N LYS A 382 120.44 -91.97 -2.12
CA LYS A 382 119.03 -92.20 -2.44
C LYS A 382 118.06 -91.47 -1.50
N ARG A 383 118.37 -91.43 -0.19
CA ARG A 383 117.54 -90.74 0.81
C ARG A 383 117.60 -89.20 0.70
N TYR A 384 118.69 -88.66 0.16
CA TYR A 384 118.80 -87.21 -0.06
C TYR A 384 117.83 -86.74 -1.16
N MET A 385 117.73 -87.48 -2.26
CA MET A 385 116.82 -87.16 -3.37
C MET A 385 115.34 -87.17 -2.97
N GLU A 386 114.90 -88.19 -2.22
CA GLU A 386 113.52 -88.29 -1.70
C GLU A 386 113.16 -87.09 -0.77
N THR A 387 114.15 -86.52 -0.08
CA THR A 387 113.93 -85.34 0.79
C THR A 387 113.81 -84.05 -0.02
N GLU A 388 114.59 -83.88 -1.11
CA GLU A 388 114.44 -82.72 -2.00
C GLU A 388 113.11 -82.73 -2.78
N GLU A 389 112.65 -83.89 -3.27
CA GLU A 389 111.35 -84.00 -3.97
C GLU A 389 110.16 -83.60 -3.07
N THR A 390 110.17 -84.01 -1.80
CA THR A 390 109.12 -83.60 -0.85
C THR A 390 109.17 -82.10 -0.55
N LYS A 391 110.37 -81.51 -0.48
CA LYS A 391 110.54 -80.05 -0.33
C LYS A 391 110.01 -79.28 -1.55
N THR A 392 110.30 -79.72 -2.78
CA THR A 392 109.75 -79.06 -3.99
C THR A 392 108.22 -79.16 -4.05
N SER A 393 107.65 -80.27 -3.56
CA SER A 393 106.20 -80.45 -3.42
C SER A 393 105.57 -79.43 -2.46
N TYR A 394 106.19 -79.18 -1.29
CA TYR A 394 105.72 -78.16 -0.36
C TYR A 394 105.87 -76.73 -0.90
N GLU A 395 106.98 -76.42 -1.58
CA GLU A 395 107.20 -75.11 -2.21
C GLU A 395 106.17 -74.81 -3.30
N LYS A 396 105.83 -75.80 -4.14
CA LYS A 396 104.76 -75.67 -5.14
C LYS A 396 103.40 -75.39 -4.47
N ARG A 397 103.08 -76.12 -3.40
CA ARG A 397 101.80 -75.93 -2.69
C ARG A 397 101.70 -74.60 -1.95
N TYR A 398 102.83 -74.05 -1.50
CA TYR A 398 102.90 -72.70 -0.94
C TYR A 398 102.57 -71.62 -1.98
N LEU A 399 103.08 -71.76 -3.21
CA LEU A 399 102.76 -70.88 -4.34
C LEU A 399 101.30 -70.98 -4.78
N GLU A 400 100.73 -72.19 -4.81
CA GLU A 400 99.30 -72.40 -5.10
C GLU A 400 98.41 -71.68 -4.07
N VAL A 401 98.68 -71.83 -2.77
CA VAL A 401 97.93 -71.16 -1.69
C VAL A 401 98.12 -69.63 -1.71
N GLN A 402 99.30 -69.11 -2.11
CA GLN A 402 99.46 -67.66 -2.31
C GLN A 402 98.61 -67.15 -3.47
N HIS A 403 98.51 -67.89 -4.58
CA HIS A 403 97.67 -67.50 -5.71
C HIS A 403 96.18 -67.50 -5.34
N GLU A 404 95.70 -68.53 -4.63
CA GLU A 404 94.33 -68.59 -4.12
C GLU A 404 94.02 -67.43 -3.14
N LEU A 405 94.97 -67.10 -2.25
CA LEU A 405 94.84 -65.98 -1.32
C LEU A 405 94.78 -64.63 -2.04
N GLU A 406 95.58 -64.42 -3.10
CA GLU A 406 95.56 -63.16 -3.83
C GLU A 406 94.30 -63.02 -4.69
N GLN A 407 93.84 -64.12 -5.30
CA GLN A 407 92.61 -64.15 -6.08
C GLN A 407 91.37 -63.88 -5.21
N THR A 408 91.28 -64.50 -4.02
CA THR A 408 90.19 -64.23 -3.07
C THR A 408 90.21 -62.80 -2.50
N LYS A 409 91.39 -62.17 -2.35
CA LYS A 409 91.47 -60.72 -2.06
C LYS A 409 90.93 -59.87 -3.21
N MET A 410 91.28 -60.18 -4.46
CA MET A 410 90.77 -59.43 -5.62
C MET A 410 89.23 -59.54 -5.71
N ASP A 411 88.69 -60.74 -5.56
CA ASP A 411 87.24 -60.99 -5.52
C ASP A 411 86.56 -60.19 -4.39
N PHE A 412 87.17 -60.14 -3.20
CA PHE A 412 86.64 -59.37 -2.07
C PHE A 412 86.67 -57.86 -2.33
N VAL A 413 87.76 -57.33 -2.89
CA VAL A 413 87.88 -55.90 -3.26
C VAL A 413 86.87 -55.53 -4.33
N GLN A 414 86.71 -56.36 -5.38
CA GLN A 414 85.69 -56.15 -6.41
C GLN A 414 84.29 -56.12 -5.79
N LYS A 415 83.93 -57.13 -4.99
CA LYS A 415 82.62 -57.24 -4.35
C LYS A 415 82.33 -56.11 -3.35
N TYR A 416 83.37 -55.60 -2.67
CA TYR A 416 83.26 -54.40 -1.84
C TYR A 416 82.97 -53.15 -2.68
N SER A 417 83.62 -52.99 -3.84
CA SER A 417 83.35 -51.85 -4.75
C SER A 417 81.96 -51.90 -5.39
N GLU A 418 81.46 -53.09 -5.72
CA GLU A 418 80.08 -53.33 -6.20
C GLU A 418 79.04 -53.00 -5.12
N LEU A 419 79.32 -53.39 -3.86
CA LEU A 419 78.45 -53.04 -2.72
C LEU A 419 78.47 -51.53 -2.43
N GLN A 420 79.61 -50.86 -2.60
CA GLN A 420 79.76 -49.43 -2.38
C GLN A 420 79.03 -48.61 -3.44
N THR A 421 79.13 -49.00 -4.72
CA THR A 421 78.43 -48.35 -5.84
C THR A 421 76.92 -48.53 -5.74
N THR A 422 76.42 -49.75 -5.54
CA THR A 422 74.98 -50.01 -5.34
C THR A 422 74.42 -49.28 -4.11
N SER A 423 75.19 -49.16 -3.02
CA SER A 423 74.82 -48.36 -1.85
C SER A 423 74.71 -46.85 -2.16
N GLN A 424 75.64 -46.30 -2.94
CA GLN A 424 75.59 -44.91 -3.40
C GLN A 424 74.40 -44.65 -4.35
N GLU A 425 74.10 -45.57 -5.27
CA GLU A 425 72.94 -45.49 -6.17
C GLU A 425 71.62 -45.53 -5.40
N MET A 426 71.47 -46.44 -4.44
CA MET A 426 70.30 -46.49 -3.56
C MET A 426 70.14 -45.21 -2.74
N LYS A 427 71.24 -44.66 -2.20
CA LYS A 427 71.23 -43.38 -1.47
C LYS A 427 70.77 -42.23 -2.38
N GLY A 428 71.33 -42.11 -3.60
CA GLY A 428 70.92 -41.10 -4.57
C GLY A 428 69.49 -41.28 -5.09
N GLY A 429 68.97 -42.51 -5.10
CA GLY A 429 67.56 -42.80 -5.36
C GLY A 429 66.62 -42.34 -4.23
N LEU A 430 67.01 -42.59 -2.98
CA LEU A 430 66.26 -42.14 -1.80
C LEU A 430 66.27 -40.60 -1.66
N GLU A 431 67.40 -39.94 -1.93
CA GLU A 431 67.50 -38.47 -1.90
C GLU A 431 66.62 -37.79 -2.96
N ARG A 432 66.50 -38.37 -4.16
CA ARG A 432 65.57 -37.90 -5.20
C ARG A 432 64.12 -38.05 -4.76
N ARG A 433 63.72 -39.23 -4.27
CA ARG A 433 62.37 -39.49 -3.76
C ARG A 433 62.01 -38.59 -2.56
N LEU A 434 62.99 -38.25 -1.71
CA LEU A 434 62.81 -37.32 -0.60
C LEU A 434 62.50 -35.90 -1.11
N LYS A 435 63.22 -35.41 -2.13
CA LYS A 435 62.94 -34.11 -2.77
C LYS A 435 61.58 -34.07 -3.45
N GLU A 436 61.21 -35.13 -4.18
CA GLU A 436 59.88 -35.25 -4.80
C GLU A 436 58.77 -35.21 -3.75
N ALA A 437 58.91 -35.97 -2.65
CA ALA A 437 57.95 -35.96 -1.55
C ALA A 437 57.86 -34.59 -0.85
N GLN A 438 58.99 -33.88 -0.68
CA GLN A 438 59.02 -32.52 -0.13
C GLN A 438 58.27 -31.53 -1.02
N MET A 439 58.51 -31.52 -2.34
CA MET A 439 57.79 -30.62 -3.26
C MET A 439 56.29 -30.93 -3.31
N LEU A 440 55.90 -32.21 -3.31
CA LEU A 440 54.48 -32.59 -3.24
C LEU A 440 53.82 -32.17 -1.93
N LEU A 441 54.55 -32.21 -0.80
CA LEU A 441 54.06 -31.74 0.50
C LEU A 441 53.88 -30.21 0.51
N GLU A 442 54.82 -29.46 -0.06
CA GLU A 442 54.72 -28.00 -0.20
C GLU A 442 53.60 -27.60 -1.16
N GLU A 443 53.42 -28.29 -2.27
CA GLU A 443 52.31 -28.03 -3.19
C GLU A 443 50.95 -28.35 -2.52
N SER A 444 50.85 -29.45 -1.78
CA SER A 444 49.65 -29.81 -1.01
C SER A 444 49.33 -28.75 0.05
N ARG A 445 50.34 -28.27 0.79
CA ARG A 445 50.20 -27.13 1.73
C ARG A 445 49.71 -25.86 1.02
N ARG A 446 50.32 -25.52 -0.13
CA ARG A 446 49.94 -24.35 -0.93
C ARG A 446 48.47 -24.40 -1.33
N ARG A 447 48.01 -25.55 -1.84
CA ARG A 447 46.61 -25.78 -2.20
C ARG A 447 45.67 -25.72 -0.98
N SER A 448 46.10 -26.23 0.18
CA SER A 448 45.31 -26.13 1.43
C SER A 448 45.09 -24.68 1.85
N SER A 449 46.15 -23.86 1.89
CA SER A 449 46.03 -22.44 2.25
C SER A 449 45.25 -21.62 1.23
N GLU A 450 45.34 -21.94 -0.06
CA GLU A 450 44.48 -21.34 -1.10
C GLU A 450 42.99 -21.69 -0.86
N MET A 451 42.70 -22.95 -0.51
CA MET A 451 41.34 -23.42 -0.22
C MET A 451 40.77 -22.76 1.04
N GLU A 452 41.55 -22.67 2.12
CA GLU A 452 41.21 -21.98 3.38
C GLU A 452 40.86 -20.50 3.11
N ALA A 453 41.72 -19.78 2.39
CA ALA A 453 41.48 -18.37 2.03
C ALA A 453 40.19 -18.18 1.19
N LEU A 454 39.86 -19.15 0.33
CA LEU A 454 38.65 -19.14 -0.50
C LEU A 454 37.40 -19.43 0.34
N VAL A 455 37.48 -20.37 1.31
CA VAL A 455 36.43 -20.64 2.30
C VAL A 455 36.16 -19.40 3.16
N ASP A 456 37.20 -18.78 3.71
CA ASP A 456 37.11 -17.53 4.50
C ASP A 456 36.48 -16.39 3.69
N SER A 457 36.87 -16.24 2.42
CA SER A 457 36.31 -15.24 1.51
C SER A 457 34.81 -15.48 1.28
N LYS A 458 34.39 -16.73 1.06
CA LYS A 458 32.98 -17.11 0.93
C LYS A 458 32.21 -16.88 2.23
N LEU A 459 32.77 -17.28 3.38
CA LEU A 459 32.13 -17.11 4.69
C LEU A 459 31.89 -15.64 5.02
N ARG A 460 32.88 -14.76 4.81
CA ARG A 460 32.71 -13.31 4.94
C ARG A 460 31.59 -12.76 4.04
N ASN A 461 31.49 -13.26 2.81
CA ASN A 461 30.46 -12.86 1.85
C ASN A 461 29.06 -13.35 2.27
N PHE A 462 28.93 -14.57 2.79
CA PHE A 462 27.68 -15.08 3.37
C PHE A 462 27.26 -14.29 4.61
N ASN A 463 28.15 -14.06 5.57
CA ASN A 463 27.85 -13.28 6.77
C ASN A 463 27.43 -11.83 6.43
N HIS A 464 28.05 -11.22 5.41
CA HIS A 464 27.63 -9.90 4.93
C HIS A 464 26.23 -9.92 4.31
N LYS A 465 25.90 -10.94 3.49
CA LYS A 465 24.56 -11.12 2.93
C LYS A 465 23.51 -11.37 4.00
N GLU A 466 23.82 -12.20 4.99
CA GLU A 466 22.97 -12.44 6.16
C GLU A 466 22.69 -11.14 6.91
N TYR A 467 23.72 -10.35 7.25
CA TYR A 467 23.58 -9.05 7.90
C TYR A 467 22.68 -8.08 7.10
N VAL A 468 22.89 -7.98 5.78
CA VAL A 468 22.06 -7.12 4.91
C VAL A 468 20.61 -7.61 4.87
N PHE A 469 20.39 -8.92 4.78
CA PHE A 469 19.04 -9.51 4.78
C PHE A 469 18.34 -9.32 6.13
N GLN A 470 19.03 -9.54 7.24
CA GLN A 470 18.52 -9.36 8.59
C GLN A 470 18.14 -7.88 8.86
N LYS A 471 18.96 -6.93 8.38
CA LYS A 471 18.66 -5.49 8.42
C LYS A 471 17.43 -5.14 7.55
N PHE A 472 17.31 -5.73 6.36
CA PHE A 472 16.15 -5.53 5.49
C PHE A 472 14.86 -6.06 6.13
N VAL A 473 14.84 -7.30 6.61
CA VAL A 473 13.68 -7.91 7.29
C VAL A 473 13.30 -7.11 8.54
N GLY A 474 14.28 -6.70 9.35
CA GLY A 474 14.04 -5.85 10.52
C GLY A 474 13.43 -4.48 10.17
N SER A 475 13.79 -3.90 9.02
CA SER A 475 13.19 -2.67 8.51
C SER A 475 11.74 -2.89 8.05
N GLN A 476 11.48 -3.95 7.28
CA GLN A 476 10.13 -4.28 6.81
C GLN A 476 9.18 -4.57 7.99
N LEU A 477 9.65 -5.28 9.01
CA LEU A 477 8.86 -5.58 10.20
C LEU A 477 8.42 -4.31 10.95
N LYS A 478 9.29 -3.29 11.05
CA LYS A 478 8.95 -2.00 11.66
C LYS A 478 7.88 -1.26 10.85
N SER A 479 8.06 -1.13 9.53
CA SER A 479 7.07 -0.48 8.66
C SER A 479 5.71 -1.20 8.69
N MET A 480 5.69 -2.54 8.80
CA MET A 480 4.45 -3.30 9.00
C MET A 480 3.81 -3.05 10.38
N GLN A 481 4.60 -2.88 11.45
CA GLN A 481 4.08 -2.52 12.77
C GLN A 481 3.48 -1.11 12.77
N GLU A 482 4.17 -0.12 12.18
CA GLU A 482 3.68 1.26 12.03
C GLU A 482 2.37 1.30 11.24
N LEU A 483 2.31 0.60 10.10
CA LEU A 483 1.09 0.49 9.28
C LEU A 483 -0.06 -0.18 10.05
N ARG A 484 0.24 -1.20 10.88
CA ARG A 484 -0.76 -1.88 11.72
C ARG A 484 -1.31 -0.95 12.80
N MET A 485 -0.47 -0.13 13.44
CA MET A 485 -0.91 0.86 14.43
C MET A 485 -1.74 1.97 13.77
N SER A 486 -1.31 2.47 12.61
CA SER A 486 -2.07 3.44 11.81
C SER A 486 -3.45 2.87 11.40
N SER A 487 -3.51 1.62 10.93
CA SER A 487 -4.77 0.95 10.58
C SER A 487 -5.71 0.79 11.79
N PHE A 488 -5.17 0.54 12.98
CA PHE A 488 -5.97 0.49 14.20
C PHE A 488 -6.55 1.86 14.57
N SER A 489 -5.74 2.93 14.51
CA SER A 489 -6.21 4.31 14.71
C SER A 489 -7.33 4.67 13.74
N LEU A 490 -7.12 4.46 12.44
CA LEU A 490 -8.09 4.78 11.40
C LEU A 490 -9.42 4.02 11.59
N ARG A 491 -9.38 2.77 12.06
CA ARG A 491 -10.60 2.01 12.41
C ARG A 491 -11.34 2.65 13.58
N GLN A 492 -10.62 3.12 14.60
CA GLN A 492 -11.24 3.82 15.73
C GLN A 492 -11.87 5.15 15.28
N ASP A 493 -11.17 5.93 14.45
CA ASP A 493 -11.68 7.19 13.91
C ASP A 493 -12.96 7.00 13.08
N VAL A 494 -13.03 5.93 12.27
CA VAL A 494 -14.23 5.56 11.52
C VAL A 494 -15.40 5.18 12.44
N ILE A 495 -15.16 4.39 13.50
CA ILE A 495 -16.18 4.03 14.49
C ILE A 495 -16.68 5.28 15.22
N ASP A 496 -15.78 6.18 15.61
CA ASP A 496 -16.10 7.45 16.26
C ASP A 496 -16.96 8.34 15.35
N LEU A 497 -16.63 8.43 14.06
CA LEU A 497 -17.39 9.19 13.07
C LEU A 497 -18.78 8.58 12.85
N GLN A 498 -18.87 7.25 12.70
CA GLN A 498 -20.14 6.50 12.59
C GLN A 498 -21.04 6.70 13.82
N ASN A 499 -20.48 6.89 15.02
CA ASN A 499 -21.24 7.15 16.24
C ASN A 499 -21.64 8.62 16.42
N LYS A 500 -20.88 9.57 15.85
CA LYS A 500 -21.15 11.01 15.94
C LYS A 500 -22.16 11.48 14.87
N PHE A 501 -22.03 11.00 13.63
CA PHE A 501 -22.80 11.47 12.48
C PHE A 501 -24.34 11.33 12.66
N PRO A 502 -24.89 10.17 13.11
CA PRO A 502 -26.34 10.03 13.31
C PRO A 502 -26.89 10.96 14.39
N LYS A 503 -26.10 11.27 15.43
CA LYS A 503 -26.50 12.19 16.50
C LYS A 503 -26.64 13.62 15.99
N GLN A 504 -25.70 14.07 15.16
CA GLN A 504 -25.74 15.38 14.53
C GLN A 504 -26.90 15.50 13.53
N VAL A 505 -27.09 14.49 12.66
CA VAL A 505 -28.22 14.47 11.70
C VAL A 505 -29.57 14.46 12.42
N ASN A 506 -29.72 13.67 13.50
CA ASN A 506 -30.96 13.64 14.29
C ASN A 506 -31.22 14.97 15.01
N SER A 507 -30.19 15.62 15.57
CA SER A 507 -30.31 16.96 16.19
C SER A 507 -30.72 18.02 15.16
N LEU A 508 -30.10 18.02 13.98
CA LEU A 508 -30.48 18.91 12.88
C LEU A 508 -31.93 18.68 12.43
N GLY A 509 -32.35 17.41 12.31
CA GLY A 509 -33.72 17.05 11.97
C GLY A 509 -34.76 17.46 13.03
N GLN A 510 -34.39 17.46 14.31
CA GLN A 510 -35.24 17.99 15.39
C GLN A 510 -35.37 19.52 15.30
N ASN A 511 -34.24 20.22 15.13
CA ASN A 511 -34.23 21.69 14.99
C ASN A 511 -35.03 22.15 13.78
N LEU A 512 -34.88 21.48 12.63
CA LEU A 512 -35.61 21.80 11.41
C LEU A 512 -37.13 21.58 11.57
N LYS A 513 -37.56 20.53 12.29
CA LYS A 513 -38.99 20.31 12.60
C LYS A 513 -39.59 21.41 13.47
N VAL A 514 -38.83 22.02 14.38
CA VAL A 514 -39.28 23.18 15.16
C VAL A 514 -39.43 24.41 14.26
N LEU A 515 -38.45 24.65 13.38
CA LEU A 515 -38.47 25.79 12.45
C LEU A 515 -39.64 25.71 11.45
N ILE A 516 -39.90 24.54 10.86
CA ILE A 516 -41.05 24.33 9.96
C ILE A 516 -42.37 24.65 10.68
N LYS A 517 -42.58 24.11 11.89
CA LYS A 517 -43.78 24.40 12.69
C LYS A 517 -43.93 25.88 13.06
N ALA A 518 -42.83 26.62 13.18
CA ALA A 518 -42.86 28.07 13.41
C ALA A 518 -43.24 28.83 12.14
N ALA A 519 -42.71 28.43 10.98
CA ALA A 519 -43.07 28.99 9.68
C ALA A 519 -44.55 28.75 9.34
N ASP A 520 -45.05 27.52 9.53
CA ASP A 520 -46.46 27.18 9.30
C ASP A 520 -47.40 28.08 10.12
N LYS A 521 -47.08 28.26 11.41
CA LYS A 521 -47.83 29.18 12.30
C LYS A 521 -47.75 30.62 11.86
N TYR A 522 -46.58 31.08 11.41
CA TYR A 522 -46.41 32.45 10.92
C TYR A 522 -47.24 32.71 9.65
N HIS A 523 -47.27 31.75 8.71
CA HIS A 523 -48.12 31.84 7.53
C HIS A 523 -49.62 31.82 7.88
N ALA A 524 -50.05 31.04 8.87
CA ALA A 524 -51.43 31.08 9.37
C ALA A 524 -51.78 32.46 9.95
N VAL A 525 -50.91 33.05 10.78
CA VAL A 525 -51.10 34.41 11.32
C VAL A 525 -51.15 35.46 10.20
N LEU A 526 -50.34 35.34 9.14
CA LEU A 526 -50.42 36.22 7.98
C LEU A 526 -51.73 36.04 7.17
N ALA A 527 -52.31 34.85 7.14
CA ALA A 527 -53.62 34.62 6.53
C ALA A 527 -54.75 35.25 7.36
N ASP A 528 -54.75 35.05 8.69
CA ASP A 528 -55.71 35.67 9.59
C ASP A 528 -55.61 37.20 9.61
N ASN A 529 -54.39 37.77 9.59
CA ASN A 529 -54.21 39.23 9.52
C ASN A 529 -54.85 39.84 8.26
N ARG A 530 -54.74 39.16 7.11
CA ARG A 530 -55.41 39.58 5.87
C ARG A 530 -56.92 39.50 5.98
N ARG A 531 -57.45 38.38 6.50
CA ARG A 531 -58.88 38.20 6.74
C ARG A 531 -59.45 39.29 7.66
N LEU A 532 -58.82 39.52 8.81
CA LEU A 532 -59.24 40.52 9.79
C LEU A 532 -59.14 41.95 9.25
N HIS A 533 -58.11 42.28 8.46
CA HIS A 533 -58.00 43.59 7.79
C HIS A 533 -59.18 43.82 6.84
N ASN A 534 -59.56 42.80 6.07
CA ASN A 534 -60.69 42.88 5.14
C ASN A 534 -62.04 42.99 5.87
N GLU A 535 -62.26 42.19 6.93
CA GLU A 535 -63.44 42.30 7.80
C GLU A 535 -63.58 43.72 8.39
N VAL A 536 -62.47 44.32 8.85
CA VAL A 536 -62.46 45.72 9.35
C VAL A 536 -62.75 46.74 8.24
N LEU A 537 -62.35 46.49 7.00
CA LEU A 537 -62.68 47.35 5.87
C LEU A 537 -64.17 47.27 5.48
N GLU A 538 -64.73 46.06 5.46
CA GLU A 538 -66.16 45.82 5.19
C GLU A 538 -67.06 46.43 6.27
N LEU A 539 -66.73 46.25 7.55
CA LEU A 539 -67.45 46.85 8.68
C LEU A 539 -67.44 48.39 8.67
N LYS A 540 -66.38 49.00 8.12
CA LYS A 540 -66.31 50.46 7.90
C LYS A 540 -67.04 50.93 6.63
N GLY A 541 -67.71 50.03 5.92
CA GLY A 541 -68.40 50.29 4.66
C GLY A 541 -67.47 50.22 3.44
N ASN A 542 -67.94 49.50 2.41
CA ASN A 542 -67.25 49.35 1.12
C ASN A 542 -67.29 50.63 0.27
N ILE A 543 -68.28 51.50 0.49
CA ILE A 543 -68.37 52.84 -0.10
C ILE A 543 -68.21 53.83 1.04
N ARG A 544 -67.28 54.78 0.89
CA ARG A 544 -67.01 55.84 1.87
C ARG A 544 -66.98 57.20 1.18
N VAL A 545 -67.68 58.16 1.76
CA VAL A 545 -67.75 59.53 1.27
C VAL A 545 -67.04 60.42 2.28
N TYR A 546 -65.96 61.08 1.84
CA TYR A 546 -65.24 62.06 2.62
C TYR A 546 -65.50 63.46 2.07
N CYS A 547 -65.87 64.40 2.95
CA CYS A 547 -65.92 65.81 2.60
C CYS A 547 -64.55 66.44 2.90
N ARG A 548 -64.00 67.24 1.99
CA ARG A 548 -62.79 68.02 2.25
C ARG A 548 -63.02 69.49 1.92
N ILE A 549 -62.83 70.33 2.93
CA ILE A 549 -62.96 71.78 2.83
C ILE A 549 -61.55 72.34 2.61
N ARG A 550 -61.30 72.96 1.45
CA ARG A 550 -60.00 73.60 1.20
C ARG A 550 -59.86 74.91 2.00
N PRO A 551 -58.63 75.34 2.35
CA PRO A 551 -58.41 76.69 2.84
C PRO A 551 -58.77 77.76 1.80
N PHE A 552 -59.08 78.96 2.31
CA PHE A 552 -59.25 80.16 1.51
C PHE A 552 -57.93 80.53 0.81
N LEU A 553 -58.02 80.82 -0.49
CA LEU A 553 -56.89 81.30 -1.30
C LEU A 553 -56.61 82.79 -1.01
N PRO A 554 -55.39 83.28 -1.28
CA PRO A 554 -55.09 84.71 -1.17
C PRO A 554 -56.05 85.54 -2.04
N GLY A 555 -56.80 86.46 -1.40
CA GLY A 555 -57.81 87.30 -2.05
C GLY A 555 -59.27 86.85 -1.83
N GLU A 556 -59.52 85.69 -1.23
CA GLU A 556 -60.88 85.26 -0.86
C GLU A 556 -61.29 85.79 0.54
N ASP A 557 -62.52 86.29 0.66
CA ASP A 557 -63.03 86.82 1.94
C ASP A 557 -63.48 85.70 2.89
N ARG A 558 -62.72 85.53 3.98
CA ARG A 558 -63.02 84.59 5.07
C ARG A 558 -64.36 84.86 5.77
N LYS A 559 -64.90 86.07 5.68
CA LYS A 559 -66.20 86.44 6.28
C LYS A 559 -67.39 85.91 5.49
N ASN A 560 -67.22 85.56 4.22
CA ASN A 560 -68.29 85.11 3.34
C ASN A 560 -68.34 83.57 3.24
N THR A 561 -68.26 82.89 4.40
CA THR A 561 -68.36 81.43 4.49
C THR A 561 -69.80 80.99 4.74
N SER A 562 -70.22 79.89 4.11
CA SER A 562 -71.48 79.20 4.43
C SER A 562 -71.29 78.02 5.38
N ILE A 563 -70.09 77.83 5.97
CA ILE A 563 -69.83 76.79 6.96
C ILE A 563 -70.26 77.30 8.33
N GLY A 564 -71.23 76.62 8.95
CA GLY A 564 -71.68 76.91 10.31
C GLY A 564 -70.86 76.18 11.37
N SER A 565 -70.73 74.85 11.25
CA SER A 565 -69.88 74.04 12.12
C SER A 565 -69.44 72.74 11.43
N ILE A 566 -68.33 72.19 11.90
CA ILE A 566 -67.80 70.87 11.56
C ILE A 566 -67.87 70.05 12.86
N GLY A 567 -68.55 68.90 12.84
CA GLY A 567 -68.64 67.98 13.97
C GLY A 567 -67.62 66.85 13.85
N ASP A 568 -67.16 66.33 14.99
CA ASP A 568 -66.11 65.31 15.05
C ASP A 568 -66.54 63.97 14.40
N ASP A 569 -67.84 63.65 14.43
CA ASP A 569 -68.43 62.43 13.87
C ASP A 569 -68.71 62.50 12.35
N GLY A 570 -68.08 63.44 11.63
CA GLY A 570 -68.27 63.61 10.18
C GLY A 570 -69.55 64.38 9.80
N GLU A 571 -70.14 65.12 10.74
CA GLU A 571 -71.23 66.07 10.46
C GLU A 571 -70.68 67.40 9.92
N LEU A 572 -71.33 67.95 8.89
CA LEU A 572 -71.08 69.28 8.35
C LEU A 572 -72.38 70.08 8.32
N ILE A 573 -72.44 71.18 9.07
CA ILE A 573 -73.57 72.09 9.07
C ILE A 573 -73.21 73.32 8.20
N LEU A 574 -73.99 73.52 7.13
CA LEU A 574 -73.91 74.72 6.30
C LEU A 574 -74.99 75.73 6.73
N ALA A 575 -74.61 76.96 7.04
CA ALA A 575 -75.51 78.06 7.34
C ALA A 575 -75.80 78.89 6.08
N ASN A 576 -77.07 79.12 5.76
CA ASN A 576 -77.47 79.97 4.64
C ASN A 576 -77.48 81.46 5.06
N PRO A 577 -76.60 82.33 4.52
CA PRO A 577 -76.56 83.75 4.89
C PRO A 577 -77.88 84.49 4.59
N SER A 578 -78.68 84.00 3.64
CA SER A 578 -79.94 84.60 3.21
C SER A 578 -81.17 84.15 4.02
N LYS A 579 -81.00 83.30 5.03
CA LYS A 579 -82.09 82.83 5.92
C LYS A 579 -81.60 82.77 7.38
N PRO A 580 -81.73 83.84 8.18
CA PRO A 580 -81.34 83.81 9.58
C PRO A 580 -82.29 82.94 10.41
N GLY A 581 -81.73 81.98 11.18
CA GLY A 581 -82.48 81.10 12.08
C GLY A 581 -82.17 79.61 11.88
N LYS A 582 -82.83 78.75 12.67
CA LYS A 582 -82.60 77.29 12.63
C LYS A 582 -82.95 76.66 11.28
N ASP A 583 -83.93 77.24 10.58
CA ASP A 583 -84.38 76.84 9.23
C ASP A 583 -83.43 77.29 8.09
N GLY A 584 -82.39 78.06 8.43
CA GLY A 584 -81.31 78.44 7.51
C GLY A 584 -80.21 77.39 7.37
N ASN A 585 -80.14 76.42 8.28
CA ASN A 585 -79.06 75.45 8.34
C ASN A 585 -79.39 74.17 7.56
N LYS A 586 -78.38 73.62 6.87
CA LYS A 586 -78.43 72.29 6.24
C LYS A 586 -77.31 71.42 6.81
N ALA A 587 -77.68 70.36 7.50
CA ALA A 587 -76.74 69.34 7.96
C ALA A 587 -76.50 68.28 6.88
N PHE A 588 -75.26 67.81 6.78
CA PHE A 588 -74.82 66.72 5.93
C PHE A 588 -73.94 65.77 6.75
N THR A 589 -74.09 64.46 6.56
CA THR A 589 -73.29 63.45 7.25
C THR A 589 -72.40 62.72 6.25
N PHE A 590 -71.12 62.60 6.59
CA PHE A 590 -70.08 61.95 5.80
C PHE A 590 -69.34 60.93 6.67
N ASN A 591 -68.58 60.01 6.06
CA ASN A 591 -67.71 59.11 6.83
C ASN A 591 -66.57 59.87 7.53
N ARG A 592 -66.21 61.06 7.03
CA ARG A 592 -65.35 62.06 7.67
C ARG A 592 -65.49 63.40 6.97
N VAL A 593 -65.35 64.48 7.74
CA VAL A 593 -65.16 65.84 7.23
C VAL A 593 -63.73 66.28 7.57
N PHE A 594 -62.98 66.67 6.54
CA PHE A 594 -61.65 67.24 6.67
C PHE A 594 -61.76 68.77 6.59
N ASP A 595 -61.27 69.44 7.62
CA ASP A 595 -61.30 70.89 7.75
C ASP A 595 -60.21 71.58 6.89
N PRO A 596 -60.20 72.92 6.79
CA PRO A 596 -59.16 73.68 6.10
C PRO A 596 -57.72 73.52 6.63
N ALA A 597 -57.55 73.01 7.85
CA ALA A 597 -56.24 72.80 8.47
C ALA A 597 -55.68 71.40 8.18
N THR A 598 -56.52 70.46 7.75
CA THR A 598 -56.18 69.05 7.53
C THR A 598 -55.15 68.89 6.40
N THR A 599 -54.00 68.30 6.74
CA THR A 599 -52.88 68.10 5.83
C THR A 599 -53.12 66.99 4.80
N GLN A 600 -52.32 66.99 3.73
CA GLN A 600 -52.35 65.92 2.72
C GLN A 600 -52.05 64.54 3.33
N GLU A 601 -51.16 64.50 4.32
CA GLU A 601 -50.80 63.29 5.06
C GLU A 601 -51.98 62.77 5.89
N GLN A 602 -52.66 63.65 6.64
CA GLN A 602 -53.83 63.28 7.45
C GLN A 602 -54.98 62.74 6.57
N VAL A 603 -55.22 63.34 5.40
CA VAL A 603 -56.18 62.80 4.42
C VAL A 603 -55.74 61.42 3.93
N PHE A 604 -54.45 61.22 3.65
CA PHE A 604 -53.95 59.91 3.21
C PHE A 604 -54.00 58.84 4.30
N LEU A 605 -53.77 59.16 5.58
CA LEU A 605 -53.79 58.18 6.67
C LEU A 605 -55.12 57.40 6.77
N ASP A 606 -56.25 58.07 6.47
CA ASP A 606 -57.59 57.47 6.44
C ASP A 606 -57.86 56.64 5.18
N ILE A 607 -57.26 57.03 4.05
CA ILE A 607 -57.40 56.36 2.75
C ILE A 607 -56.44 55.16 2.63
N ARG A 608 -55.28 55.20 3.29
CA ARG A 608 -54.21 54.19 3.26
C ARG A 608 -54.69 52.74 3.51
N PRO A 609 -55.60 52.45 4.47
CA PRO A 609 -56.11 51.09 4.67
C PRO A 609 -56.82 50.52 3.43
N LEU A 610 -57.51 51.37 2.65
CA LEU A 610 -58.10 50.97 1.37
C LEU A 610 -57.00 50.75 0.33
N VAL A 611 -56.07 51.70 0.15
CA VAL A 611 -54.97 51.56 -0.82
C VAL A 611 -54.19 50.25 -0.62
N ARG A 612 -53.91 49.87 0.64
CA ARG A 612 -53.19 48.64 0.97
C ARG A 612 -53.96 47.35 0.65
N SER A 613 -55.29 47.35 0.58
CA SER A 613 -56.06 46.13 0.27
C SER A 613 -55.88 45.64 -1.18
N VAL A 614 -55.36 46.50 -2.07
CA VAL A 614 -54.93 46.07 -3.42
C VAL A 614 -53.85 44.98 -3.35
N LEU A 615 -52.97 45.03 -2.35
CA LEU A 615 -51.94 44.00 -2.13
C LEU A 615 -52.53 42.66 -1.65
N ASP A 616 -53.75 42.68 -1.13
CA ASP A 616 -54.52 41.50 -0.71
C ASP A 616 -55.51 41.02 -1.80
N GLY A 617 -55.48 41.63 -2.98
CA GLY A 617 -56.25 41.22 -4.17
C GLY A 617 -57.57 41.98 -4.40
N TYR A 618 -57.81 43.10 -3.72
CA TYR A 618 -59.06 43.86 -3.82
C TYR A 618 -58.97 45.01 -4.83
N ASN A 619 -60.06 45.25 -5.57
CA ASN A 619 -60.18 46.41 -6.43
C ASN A 619 -60.58 47.65 -5.61
N VAL A 620 -59.85 48.75 -5.77
CA VAL A 620 -60.04 49.99 -5.03
C VAL A 620 -60.21 51.15 -6.00
N CYS A 621 -61.22 52.00 -5.76
CA CYS A 621 -61.47 53.19 -6.55
C CYS A 621 -61.60 54.42 -5.65
N ILE A 622 -60.91 55.51 -6.01
CA ILE A 622 -60.88 56.76 -5.25
C ILE A 622 -61.28 57.89 -6.19
N PHE A 623 -62.43 58.51 -5.94
CA PHE A 623 -62.94 59.63 -6.72
C PHE A 623 -62.77 60.96 -5.97
N ALA A 624 -62.31 61.99 -6.68
CA ALA A 624 -62.34 63.37 -6.21
C ALA A 624 -63.44 64.14 -6.94
N TYR A 625 -64.49 64.54 -6.21
CA TYR A 625 -65.66 65.24 -6.76
C TYR A 625 -65.76 66.69 -6.25
N GLY A 626 -66.49 67.54 -6.99
CA GLY A 626 -66.73 68.95 -6.66
C GLY A 626 -66.54 69.90 -7.84
N GLN A 627 -66.87 71.19 -7.65
CA GLN A 627 -66.74 72.22 -8.69
C GLN A 627 -65.29 72.53 -9.10
N THR A 628 -65.10 73.29 -10.17
CA THR A 628 -63.79 73.86 -10.51
C THR A 628 -63.32 74.79 -9.37
N GLY A 629 -62.03 74.69 -9.02
CA GLY A 629 -61.46 75.42 -7.87
C GLY A 629 -61.73 74.81 -6.49
N SER A 630 -62.44 73.67 -6.35
CA SER A 630 -62.72 73.07 -5.03
C SER A 630 -61.53 72.33 -4.39
N GLY A 631 -60.44 72.10 -5.12
CA GLY A 631 -59.26 71.36 -4.61
C GLY A 631 -59.16 69.88 -5.02
N LYS A 632 -59.92 69.42 -6.03
CA LYS A 632 -59.83 68.05 -6.58
C LYS A 632 -58.39 67.63 -6.93
N THR A 633 -57.76 68.36 -7.85
CA THR A 633 -56.38 68.11 -8.32
C THR A 633 -55.36 68.21 -7.18
N TYR A 634 -55.54 69.19 -6.29
CA TYR A 634 -54.71 69.36 -5.10
C TYR A 634 -54.80 68.14 -4.16
N THR A 635 -55.97 67.52 -4.03
CA THR A 635 -56.15 66.33 -3.18
C THR A 635 -55.53 65.08 -3.80
N MET A 636 -55.71 64.86 -5.11
CA MET A 636 -55.19 63.66 -5.78
C MET A 636 -53.69 63.74 -6.09
N THR A 637 -53.21 64.88 -6.59
CA THR A 637 -51.83 65.06 -7.05
C THR A 637 -51.01 65.94 -6.11
N GLY A 638 -51.60 67.05 -5.64
CA GLY A 638 -50.88 68.12 -4.93
C GLY A 638 -50.76 69.40 -5.77
N PRO A 639 -50.00 70.40 -5.32
CA PRO A 639 -49.65 71.58 -6.12
C PRO A 639 -48.70 71.23 -7.29
N ASN A 640 -48.53 72.16 -8.23
CA ASN A 640 -47.79 71.95 -9.49
C ASN A 640 -46.27 71.65 -9.36
N SER A 641 -45.72 71.74 -8.15
CA SER A 641 -44.35 71.31 -7.79
C SER A 641 -44.40 70.80 -6.34
N PRO A 642 -44.93 69.60 -6.07
CA PRO A 642 -45.28 69.21 -4.72
C PRO A 642 -44.06 68.64 -3.98
N THR A 643 -43.75 69.20 -2.80
CA THR A 643 -42.78 68.56 -1.90
C THR A 643 -43.38 67.28 -1.32
N GLU A 644 -42.57 66.42 -0.70
CA GLU A 644 -43.05 65.19 -0.03
C GLU A 644 -44.17 65.45 1.01
N LYS A 645 -44.22 66.66 1.60
CA LYS A 645 -45.29 67.09 2.50
C LYS A 645 -46.58 67.45 1.76
N ASP A 646 -46.47 67.95 0.53
CA ASP A 646 -47.58 68.40 -0.29
C ASP A 646 -48.16 67.33 -1.23
N TRP A 647 -47.46 66.19 -1.37
CA TRP A 647 -47.89 65.04 -2.16
C TRP A 647 -49.35 64.68 -1.88
N GLY A 648 -50.15 64.65 -2.94
CA GLY A 648 -51.53 64.17 -2.90
C GLY A 648 -51.62 62.65 -2.76
N VAL A 649 -52.86 62.16 -2.75
CA VAL A 649 -53.20 60.73 -2.56
C VAL A 649 -52.44 59.82 -3.53
N ASN A 650 -52.27 60.21 -4.80
CA ASN A 650 -51.63 59.39 -5.83
C ASN A 650 -50.16 59.07 -5.51
N TYR A 651 -49.34 60.09 -5.23
CA TYR A 651 -47.92 59.90 -4.91
C TYR A 651 -47.75 59.14 -3.59
N ARG A 652 -48.55 59.47 -2.57
CA ARG A 652 -48.51 58.77 -1.27
C ARG A 652 -48.92 57.30 -1.40
N ALA A 653 -49.95 57.00 -2.19
CA ALA A 653 -50.41 55.64 -2.45
C ALA A 653 -49.33 54.80 -3.16
N LEU A 654 -48.76 55.31 -4.26
CA LEU A 654 -47.71 54.62 -4.99
C LEU A 654 -46.46 54.42 -4.13
N ASN A 655 -46.02 55.43 -3.38
CA ASN A 655 -44.88 55.32 -2.49
C ASN A 655 -45.09 54.26 -1.39
N ASP A 656 -46.26 54.25 -0.75
CA ASP A 656 -46.62 53.25 0.28
C ASP A 656 -46.64 51.82 -0.30
N LEU A 657 -47.22 51.63 -1.50
CA LEU A 657 -47.25 50.33 -2.18
C LEU A 657 -45.86 49.85 -2.62
N PHE A 658 -45.02 50.74 -3.17
CA PHE A 658 -43.64 50.39 -3.56
C PHE A 658 -42.76 50.08 -2.35
N ASN A 659 -42.91 50.81 -1.24
CA ASN A 659 -42.19 50.52 0.00
C ASN A 659 -42.55 49.12 0.54
N ILE A 660 -43.85 48.80 0.62
CA ILE A 660 -44.30 47.47 1.06
C ILE A 660 -43.83 46.36 0.09
N SER A 661 -43.82 46.63 -1.22
CA SER A 661 -43.28 45.71 -2.22
C SER A 661 -41.79 45.43 -2.01
N GLN A 662 -40.98 46.46 -1.70
CA GLN A 662 -39.56 46.30 -1.39
C GLN A 662 -39.32 45.56 -0.06
N GLU A 663 -40.04 45.92 1.00
CA GLU A 663 -39.98 45.24 2.31
C GLU A 663 -40.27 43.74 2.20
N ARG A 664 -41.22 43.36 1.33
CA ARG A 664 -41.69 41.98 1.17
C ARG A 664 -41.01 41.21 0.03
N LYS A 665 -40.03 41.82 -0.66
CA LYS A 665 -39.39 41.27 -1.88
C LYS A 665 -38.74 39.89 -1.71
N GLN A 666 -38.38 39.48 -0.49
CA GLN A 666 -37.83 38.13 -0.24
C GLN A 666 -38.91 37.04 -0.11
N VAL A 667 -40.19 37.42 -0.07
CA VAL A 667 -41.34 36.54 0.24
C VAL A 667 -42.41 36.59 -0.84
N ILE A 668 -42.60 37.75 -1.49
CA ILE A 668 -43.62 37.98 -2.52
C ILE A 668 -43.01 38.77 -3.68
N ASP A 669 -43.13 38.23 -4.89
CA ASP A 669 -42.85 38.96 -6.13
C ASP A 669 -44.08 39.78 -6.55
N TYR A 670 -43.89 41.05 -6.86
CA TYR A 670 -44.94 41.97 -7.30
C TYR A 670 -44.69 42.44 -8.73
N GLU A 671 -45.73 42.45 -9.56
CA GLU A 671 -45.73 43.07 -10.89
C GLU A 671 -46.72 44.25 -10.86
N VAL A 672 -46.28 45.42 -11.33
CA VAL A 672 -47.07 46.67 -11.28
C VAL A 672 -47.20 47.25 -12.68
N GLY A 673 -48.43 47.28 -13.20
CA GLY A 673 -48.79 47.98 -14.43
C GLY A 673 -49.48 49.31 -14.13
N VAL A 674 -49.27 50.31 -15.00
CA VAL A 674 -49.91 51.64 -14.90
C VAL A 674 -50.58 51.98 -16.23
N GLN A 675 -51.78 52.53 -16.14
CA GLN A 675 -52.52 53.11 -17.27
C GLN A 675 -53.02 54.49 -16.84
N MET A 676 -52.91 55.50 -17.71
CA MET A 676 -53.36 56.85 -17.43
C MET A 676 -54.23 57.35 -18.58
N ILE A 677 -55.49 57.66 -18.27
CA ILE A 677 -56.55 57.86 -19.27
C ILE A 677 -57.32 59.14 -18.92
N GLU A 678 -57.61 59.97 -19.93
CA GLU A 678 -58.60 61.04 -19.86
C GLU A 678 -59.90 60.59 -20.53
N ILE A 679 -61.04 60.90 -19.91
CA ILE A 679 -62.36 60.84 -20.55
C ILE A 679 -62.86 62.28 -20.68
N TYR A 680 -63.00 62.75 -21.92
CA TYR A 680 -63.49 64.09 -22.23
C TYR A 680 -64.59 64.03 -23.27
N ASN A 681 -65.80 64.47 -22.89
CA ASN A 681 -67.00 64.44 -23.74
C ASN A 681 -67.24 63.06 -24.38
N GLU A 682 -67.31 62.02 -23.52
CA GLU A 682 -67.42 60.60 -23.89
C GLU A 682 -66.35 60.10 -24.89
N GLN A 683 -65.17 60.73 -24.95
CA GLN A 683 -64.02 60.24 -25.71
C GLN A 683 -62.87 59.86 -24.78
N VAL A 684 -62.38 58.63 -24.95
CA VAL A 684 -61.23 58.07 -24.23
C VAL A 684 -59.94 58.49 -24.91
N ARG A 685 -58.99 59.02 -24.13
CA ARG A 685 -57.64 59.41 -24.57
C ARG A 685 -56.60 58.76 -23.66
N ASP A 686 -55.62 58.10 -24.27
CA ASP A 686 -54.43 57.62 -23.59
C ASP A 686 -53.47 58.79 -23.32
N LEU A 687 -53.09 58.99 -22.06
CA LEU A 687 -52.18 60.07 -21.64
C LEU A 687 -50.70 59.63 -21.60
N LEU A 688 -50.41 58.36 -21.88
CA LEU A 688 -49.05 57.80 -21.95
C LEU A 688 -48.59 57.52 -23.40
N SER A 689 -49.47 57.65 -24.38
CA SER A 689 -49.14 57.42 -25.80
C SER A 689 -48.24 58.53 -26.37
N THR A 690 -47.09 58.12 -26.90
CA THR A 690 -46.07 58.99 -27.50
C THR A 690 -46.34 59.38 -28.95
N ASP A 691 -47.25 58.69 -29.63
CA ASP A 691 -47.24 58.58 -31.09
C ASP A 691 -47.95 59.74 -31.81
N GLY A 692 -48.34 60.80 -31.09
CA GLY A 692 -49.02 62.00 -31.60
C GLY A 692 -50.45 61.79 -32.12
N VAL A 693 -50.78 60.59 -32.58
CA VAL A 693 -52.12 60.18 -33.01
C VAL A 693 -52.95 59.78 -31.79
N GLN A 694 -53.76 60.71 -31.28
CA GLN A 694 -54.80 60.38 -30.31
C GLN A 694 -55.77 59.37 -30.93
N LYS A 695 -55.59 58.07 -30.62
CA LYS A 695 -56.52 57.01 -31.00
C LYS A 695 -57.85 57.25 -30.31
N LYS A 696 -58.79 57.86 -31.03
CA LYS A 696 -60.19 57.96 -30.62
C LYS A 696 -60.79 56.56 -30.65
N TYR A 697 -60.96 55.96 -29.47
CA TYR A 697 -61.72 54.72 -29.33
C TYR A 697 -63.21 55.05 -29.48
N PRO A 698 -63.91 54.52 -30.50
CA PRO A 698 -65.35 54.68 -30.58
C PRO A 698 -66.01 53.83 -29.48
N PHE A 699 -66.92 54.43 -28.72
CA PHE A 699 -67.90 53.65 -27.96
C PHE A 699 -68.83 52.95 -28.95
N HIS A 700 -68.66 51.64 -29.11
CA HIS A 700 -69.74 50.80 -29.60
C HIS A 700 -70.72 50.60 -28.43
N ALA A 701 -71.94 51.10 -28.61
CA ALA A 701 -73.06 50.93 -27.70
C ALA A 701 -73.70 49.54 -27.84
#